data_AF-A0A9P1GTG1-F1
#
_entry.id   AF-A0A9P1GTG1-F1
#
_cell.length_a   1.000
_cell.length_b   1.000
_cell.length_c   1.000
_cell.angle_alpha   90.00
_cell.angle_beta   90.00
_cell.angle_gamma   90.00
#
_symmetry.space_group_name_H-M   'P 1'
#
loop_
_entity.id
_entity.type
_entity.pdbx_description
1 polymer ?
#
loop_
_entity_poly.entity_id
_entity_poly.type
_entity_poly.pdbx_seq_one_letter_code
_entity_poly.pdbx_strand_id
1 'polypeptide(L)'
;MGNTQCCKAVDTSPDAAAEAMPIMESWPANPGKPVMDVPAVSGGNSPHERMYKVSLKKVEGQKLGLDVDYMAERSVLPILVISGGISEQWNKQHPERKMTPGDSVVEVNGIRGNVALMLEKCKADPTLELTICKCLTFGHLVADLEKLISIKGCGPIMIRLSWHDAGVFNGTDGCPNAAMRLAGGGEHAFGANAGLPQVAIPLLQAISDKYVPRLISHADLWALAANVAIKVMGGPEVTTHFGRFDVQAHKEGMQSAAGRLPDGDKDAQHLRDIFYPKGFTDQDIVALSGAHTVGACHAERSGFEGAWTDDKLKFDNAYFKDLLNKNWSMETVKSGNKQYRCGKTMMLTTDMALIEDPKFKEYVKKYANDQSAFFEDFKMAWVQMQELGCGSLSKSQRRKQRRKQEKLERRKPQEREGSQLEDSTSKKTKGKKMRDQEPAGGSDFQKAAAPKRKQKNEDTGVLGKAATRLKGSRFRWLNETLYTMTGDEALDLFSKDPSLAEAYHEGFRAQAAKWPRNPLDEVIRWLKEEVPRQHVIGDFGCGDARLALELKDRTVHSFDLVQINSRVTACNLAAVPLPKASLNVAVFCLALMGTDWTKFVAEARRCLKLGGVDLSIGPAHWFAIWVNDAISIYPIIQPLKYPMNM
;
A
#
# COMPACT_ATOMS: atom_id res chain seq x y z
N MET A 1 -23.18 -2.00 -72.86
CA MET A 1 -22.32 -3.07 -73.39
C MET A 1 -22.23 -4.13 -72.32
N GLY A 2 -22.82 -5.30 -72.55
CA GLY A 2 -23.11 -6.30 -71.53
C GLY A 2 -22.18 -7.52 -71.57
N ASN A 3 -22.08 -8.15 -70.38
CA ASN A 3 -21.78 -9.55 -70.04
C ASN A 3 -20.91 -10.40 -70.98
N THR A 4 -19.85 -10.99 -70.42
CA THR A 4 -19.63 -12.45 -70.52
C THR A 4 -18.87 -13.00 -69.32
N GLN A 5 -19.14 -14.27 -69.07
CA GLN A 5 -19.02 -15.05 -67.85
C GLN A 5 -17.93 -16.13 -68.06
N CYS A 6 -17.37 -16.63 -66.95
CA CYS A 6 -16.92 -18.03 -66.74
C CYS A 6 -15.52 -18.49 -67.20
N CYS A 7 -14.70 -19.02 -66.26
CA CYS A 7 -14.70 -20.42 -65.81
C CYS A 7 -13.33 -20.90 -65.22
N LYS A 8 -13.40 -21.46 -64.00
CA LYS A 8 -12.73 -22.67 -63.42
C LYS A 8 -11.19 -22.83 -63.52
N ALA A 9 -10.42 -22.76 -62.42
CA ALA A 9 -10.26 -23.71 -61.29
C ALA A 9 -9.40 -24.95 -61.60
N VAL A 10 -8.27 -25.09 -60.89
CA VAL A 10 -7.80 -26.37 -60.33
C VAL A 10 -7.15 -26.09 -58.97
N ASP A 11 -7.87 -26.52 -57.93
CA ASP A 11 -7.38 -26.76 -56.57
C ASP A 11 -6.84 -28.20 -56.51
N THR A 12 -5.66 -28.37 -55.91
CA THR A 12 -5.10 -29.66 -55.50
C THR A 12 -4.37 -29.50 -54.16
N SER A 13 -5.14 -29.37 -53.09
CA SER A 13 -4.66 -29.70 -51.73
C SER A 13 -4.59 -31.23 -51.55
N PRO A 14 -3.73 -31.76 -50.65
CA PRO A 14 -4.23 -32.04 -49.30
C PRO A 14 -3.20 -31.83 -48.16
N ASP A 15 -3.57 -30.93 -47.25
CA ASP A 15 -3.59 -31.00 -45.77
C ASP A 15 -2.46 -31.67 -44.97
N ALA A 16 -1.80 -30.86 -44.11
CA ALA A 16 -1.83 -31.07 -42.66
C ALA A 16 -1.39 -29.80 -41.87
N ALA A 17 -2.34 -29.29 -41.07
CA ALA A 17 -2.16 -28.55 -39.81
C ALA A 17 -1.48 -27.15 -39.83
N ALA A 18 -2.25 -26.14 -40.23
CA ALA A 18 -2.10 -24.78 -39.71
C ALA A 18 -3.48 -24.29 -39.24
N GLU A 19 -3.83 -24.58 -38.00
CA GLU A 19 -4.94 -23.89 -37.34
C GLU A 19 -4.52 -22.44 -37.10
N ALA A 20 -4.95 -21.56 -38.01
CA ALA A 20 -4.81 -20.12 -37.88
C ALA A 20 -5.71 -19.62 -36.74
N MET A 21 -5.13 -18.91 -35.78
CA MET A 21 -5.91 -18.15 -34.79
C MET A 21 -6.59 -16.95 -35.47
N PRO A 22 -7.81 -16.57 -35.07
CA PRO A 22 -8.61 -15.59 -35.80
C PRO A 22 -8.12 -14.14 -35.63
N ILE A 23 -8.25 -13.36 -36.70
CA ILE A 23 -8.05 -11.90 -36.78
C ILE A 23 -9.36 -11.15 -36.49
N MET A 24 -9.23 -9.92 -35.99
CA MET A 24 -10.30 -9.09 -35.39
C MET A 24 -11.49 -8.75 -36.30
N GLU A 25 -11.40 -8.98 -37.62
CA GLU A 25 -12.46 -8.70 -38.60
C GLU A 25 -13.45 -9.86 -38.83
N SER A 26 -13.18 -11.05 -38.30
CA SER A 26 -14.12 -12.20 -38.41
C SER A 26 -15.15 -12.26 -37.27
N TRP A 27 -15.28 -11.20 -36.48
CA TRP A 27 -16.22 -11.10 -35.38
C TRP A 27 -17.46 -10.35 -35.87
N PRO A 28 -18.69 -10.88 -35.68
CA PRO A 28 -19.88 -10.16 -36.12
C PRO A 28 -19.91 -8.79 -35.43
N ALA A 29 -19.87 -7.72 -36.22
CA ALA A 29 -20.25 -6.41 -35.76
C ALA A 29 -21.72 -6.51 -35.31
N ASN A 30 -21.97 -6.50 -34.01
CA ASN A 30 -23.32 -6.48 -33.47
C ASN A 30 -23.50 -5.23 -32.59
N PRO A 31 -24.47 -4.35 -32.91
CA PRO A 31 -24.89 -3.26 -32.05
C PRO A 31 -25.59 -3.82 -30.81
N GLY A 32 -24.82 -4.11 -29.77
CA GLY A 32 -25.34 -4.63 -28.51
C GLY A 32 -24.22 -5.28 -27.71
N LYS A 33 -23.84 -4.65 -26.61
CA LYS A 33 -22.78 -5.09 -25.70
C LYS A 33 -22.89 -6.59 -25.37
N PRO A 34 -21.88 -7.43 -25.65
CA PRO A 34 -21.74 -8.71 -24.97
C PRO A 34 -21.09 -8.47 -23.61
N VAL A 35 -21.84 -8.77 -22.55
CA VAL A 35 -21.37 -8.82 -21.17
C VAL A 35 -20.34 -9.95 -21.08
N MET A 36 -19.15 -9.65 -20.55
CA MET A 36 -18.18 -10.68 -20.18
C MET A 36 -18.75 -11.47 -18.99
N ASP A 37 -19.27 -12.68 -19.26
CA ASP A 37 -19.62 -13.66 -18.21
C ASP A 37 -18.35 -14.25 -17.62
N VAL A 38 -17.72 -13.50 -16.73
CA VAL A 38 -16.69 -13.99 -15.82
C VAL A 38 -17.43 -14.57 -14.61
N PRO A 39 -17.41 -15.91 -14.36
CA PRO A 39 -18.13 -16.46 -13.22
C PRO A 39 -17.62 -15.83 -11.93
N ALA A 40 -18.54 -15.24 -11.17
CA ALA A 40 -18.29 -14.48 -9.97
C ALA A 40 -17.59 -15.33 -8.91
N VAL A 41 -16.28 -15.10 -8.72
CA VAL A 41 -15.62 -15.52 -7.49
C VAL A 41 -15.98 -14.47 -6.45
N SER A 42 -16.91 -14.85 -5.57
CA SER A 42 -17.36 -14.14 -4.37
C SER A 42 -17.62 -12.63 -4.51
N GLY A 43 -18.47 -12.26 -5.47
CA GLY A 43 -19.17 -10.98 -5.40
C GLY A 43 -19.41 -10.30 -6.73
N GLY A 44 -20.03 -10.98 -7.70
CA GLY A 44 -20.81 -10.42 -8.82
C GLY A 44 -20.20 -9.32 -9.71
N ASN A 45 -20.59 -9.28 -10.97
CA ASN A 45 -20.26 -8.17 -11.88
C ASN A 45 -21.21 -6.98 -11.69
N SER A 46 -22.38 -7.20 -11.09
CA SER A 46 -23.36 -6.16 -10.77
C SER A 46 -23.65 -6.08 -9.26
N PRO A 47 -24.18 -4.95 -8.74
CA PRO A 47 -24.72 -4.89 -7.39
C PRO A 47 -25.76 -5.99 -7.10
N HIS A 48 -26.56 -6.37 -8.10
CA HIS A 48 -27.55 -7.45 -7.97
C HIS A 48 -26.92 -8.83 -7.78
N GLU A 49 -25.82 -9.13 -8.47
CA GLU A 49 -25.07 -10.38 -8.29
C GLU A 49 -24.25 -10.42 -6.98
N ARG A 50 -24.08 -9.27 -6.33
CA ARG A 50 -23.49 -9.14 -4.98
C ARG A 50 -24.52 -9.19 -3.87
N MET A 51 -25.80 -9.15 -4.22
CA MET A 51 -26.90 -9.20 -3.28
C MET A 51 -27.31 -10.64 -3.01
N TYR A 52 -27.46 -10.98 -1.74
CA TYR A 52 -28.06 -12.23 -1.31
C TYR A 52 -29.01 -11.99 -0.15
N LYS A 53 -30.00 -12.88 -0.01
CA LYS A 53 -30.97 -12.80 1.08
C LYS A 53 -30.47 -13.55 2.31
N VAL A 54 -30.74 -12.96 3.46
CA VAL A 54 -30.45 -13.49 4.78
C VAL A 54 -31.75 -13.42 5.57
N SER A 55 -32.21 -14.58 6.06
CA SER A 55 -33.43 -14.69 6.85
C SER A 55 -33.06 -14.96 8.31
N LEU A 56 -33.42 -14.05 9.21
CA LEU A 56 -33.09 -14.11 10.64
C LEU A 56 -34.37 -14.11 11.46
N LYS A 57 -34.54 -15.12 12.31
CA LYS A 57 -35.67 -15.21 13.23
C LYS A 57 -35.23 -14.82 14.64
N LYS A 58 -35.83 -13.77 15.19
CA LYS A 58 -35.58 -13.34 16.57
C LYS A 58 -36.21 -14.29 17.56
N VAL A 59 -35.40 -14.70 18.53
CA VAL A 59 -35.85 -15.40 19.74
C VAL A 59 -35.79 -14.41 20.89
N GLU A 60 -36.78 -14.45 21.77
CA GLU A 60 -36.89 -13.54 22.91
C GLU A 60 -35.58 -13.51 23.74
N GLY A 61 -35.07 -12.31 24.01
CA GLY A 61 -33.81 -12.09 24.73
C GLY A 61 -32.51 -12.23 23.91
N GLN A 62 -32.57 -12.70 22.65
CA GLN A 62 -31.38 -12.76 21.79
C GLN A 62 -31.15 -11.46 21.02
N LYS A 63 -29.91 -10.98 21.01
CA LYS A 63 -29.50 -9.83 20.19
C LYS A 63 -29.35 -10.23 18.72
N LEU A 64 -29.61 -9.30 17.81
CA LEU A 64 -29.36 -9.48 16.38
C LEU A 64 -27.88 -9.76 16.11
N GLY A 65 -26.98 -9.02 16.77
CA GLY A 65 -25.53 -9.19 16.63
C GLY A 65 -24.94 -8.52 15.39
N LEU A 66 -25.66 -7.56 14.79
CA LEU A 66 -25.16 -6.68 13.73
C LEU A 66 -25.02 -5.28 14.30
N ASP A 67 -23.79 -4.77 14.28
CA ASP A 67 -23.51 -3.36 14.49
C ASP A 67 -23.37 -2.69 13.12
N VAL A 68 -24.07 -1.58 12.92
CA VAL A 68 -24.20 -0.93 11.62
C VAL A 68 -23.92 0.56 11.70
N ASP A 69 -23.27 1.09 10.67
CA ASP A 69 -23.01 2.52 10.52
C ASP A 69 -24.29 3.24 10.08
N TYR A 70 -25.01 3.80 11.04
CA TYR A 70 -26.20 4.58 10.78
C TYR A 70 -25.86 6.05 10.53
N MET A 71 -26.23 6.53 9.35
CA MET A 71 -26.32 7.94 9.02
C MET A 71 -27.65 8.18 8.31
N ALA A 72 -28.45 9.14 8.79
CA ALA A 72 -29.82 9.35 8.33
C ALA A 72 -29.92 9.63 6.83
N GLU A 73 -28.87 10.19 6.23
CA GLU A 73 -28.79 10.55 4.80
C GLU A 73 -28.39 9.37 3.90
N ARG A 74 -28.00 8.22 4.46
CA ARG A 74 -27.59 7.06 3.66
C ARG A 74 -28.80 6.23 3.22
N SER A 75 -28.60 5.48 2.14
CA SER A 75 -29.58 4.56 1.58
C SER A 75 -29.36 3.09 1.96
N VAL A 76 -28.27 2.80 2.69
CA VAL A 76 -27.84 1.46 3.10
C VAL A 76 -27.24 1.50 4.50
N LEU A 77 -27.23 0.35 5.20
CA LEU A 77 -26.62 0.18 6.52
C LEU A 77 -25.35 -0.67 6.41
N PRO A 78 -24.14 -0.06 6.35
CA PRO A 78 -22.89 -0.81 6.37
C PRO A 78 -22.70 -1.55 7.69
N ILE A 79 -22.30 -2.82 7.61
CA ILE A 79 -22.01 -3.67 8.75
C ILE A 79 -20.61 -3.32 9.26
N LEU A 80 -20.53 -2.77 10.46
CA LEU A 80 -19.27 -2.42 11.11
C LEU A 80 -18.69 -3.63 11.83
N VAL A 81 -19.53 -4.32 12.60
CA VAL A 81 -19.14 -5.46 13.44
C VAL A 81 -20.25 -6.49 13.43
N ILE A 82 -19.86 -7.77 13.48
CA ILE A 82 -20.78 -8.87 13.75
C ILE A 82 -20.38 -9.45 15.11
N SER A 83 -21.20 -9.22 16.12
CA SER A 83 -20.88 -9.51 17.53
C SER A 83 -21.95 -10.40 18.16
N GLY A 84 -21.72 -11.71 18.17
CA GLY A 84 -22.65 -12.66 18.79
C GLY A 84 -24.01 -12.72 18.10
N GLY A 85 -25.00 -13.22 18.83
CA GLY A 85 -26.39 -13.14 18.42
C GLY A 85 -26.77 -13.99 17.22
N ILE A 86 -27.89 -13.64 16.60
CA ILE A 86 -28.55 -14.44 15.56
C ILE A 86 -27.77 -14.36 14.24
N SER A 87 -27.18 -13.20 13.93
CA SER A 87 -26.41 -13.01 12.70
C SER A 87 -25.11 -13.82 12.68
N GLU A 88 -24.42 -13.98 13.81
CA GLU A 88 -23.24 -14.85 13.88
C GLU A 88 -23.63 -16.34 13.77
N GLN A 89 -24.75 -16.74 14.37
CA GLN A 89 -25.28 -18.11 14.22
C GLN A 89 -25.64 -18.42 12.76
N TRP A 90 -26.29 -17.47 12.08
CA TRP A 90 -26.58 -17.58 10.65
C TRP A 90 -25.30 -17.74 9.82
N ASN A 91 -24.26 -16.94 10.09
CA ASN A 91 -22.97 -17.07 9.42
C ASN A 91 -22.32 -18.44 9.59
N LYS A 92 -22.45 -19.07 10.77
CA LYS A 92 -21.93 -20.42 11.03
C LYS A 92 -22.69 -21.50 10.25
N GLN A 93 -23.99 -21.31 10.04
CA GLN A 93 -24.84 -22.23 9.26
C GLN A 93 -24.68 -22.04 7.75
N HIS A 94 -24.25 -20.86 7.30
CA HIS A 94 -24.10 -20.49 5.89
C HIS A 94 -22.68 -19.97 5.58
N PRO A 95 -21.63 -20.80 5.70
CA PRO A 95 -20.24 -20.37 5.53
C PRO A 95 -19.94 -19.78 4.13
N GLU A 96 -20.66 -20.24 3.10
CA GLU A 96 -20.55 -19.79 1.71
C GLU A 96 -21.21 -18.43 1.44
N ARG A 97 -22.12 -18.00 2.32
CA ARG A 97 -22.83 -16.71 2.24
C ARG A 97 -22.66 -15.86 3.48
N LYS A 98 -21.70 -16.17 4.35
CA LYS A 98 -21.50 -15.48 5.63
C LYS A 98 -21.45 -13.96 5.44
N MET A 99 -22.18 -13.19 6.23
CA MET A 99 -22.04 -11.75 6.35
C MET A 99 -20.65 -11.41 6.91
N THR A 100 -20.03 -10.34 6.43
CA THR A 100 -18.72 -9.87 6.90
C THR A 100 -18.74 -8.37 7.17
N PRO A 101 -17.94 -7.86 8.14
CA PRO A 101 -17.70 -6.42 8.26
C PRO A 101 -17.35 -5.79 6.90
N GLY A 102 -17.95 -4.64 6.61
CA GLY A 102 -17.89 -3.94 5.33
C GLY A 102 -19.04 -4.27 4.37
N ASP A 103 -19.74 -5.41 4.52
CA ASP A 103 -20.97 -5.68 3.77
C ASP A 103 -22.03 -4.63 4.10
N SER A 104 -23.02 -4.43 3.25
CA SER A 104 -24.10 -3.46 3.52
C SER A 104 -25.46 -4.14 3.49
N VAL A 105 -26.29 -3.88 4.48
CA VAL A 105 -27.72 -4.20 4.42
C VAL A 105 -28.38 -3.14 3.53
N VAL A 106 -28.96 -3.58 2.42
CA VAL A 106 -29.57 -2.68 1.41
C VAL A 106 -31.08 -2.78 1.39
N GLU A 107 -31.64 -3.82 2.02
CA GLU A 107 -33.08 -4.00 2.20
C GLU A 107 -33.35 -4.71 3.53
N VAL A 108 -34.42 -4.32 4.22
CA VAL A 108 -34.97 -5.03 5.39
C VAL A 108 -36.48 -5.18 5.19
N ASN A 109 -36.98 -6.41 5.09
CA ASN A 109 -38.40 -6.71 4.94
C ASN A 109 -39.09 -5.89 3.82
N GLY A 110 -38.43 -5.77 2.66
CA GLY A 110 -38.94 -5.00 1.52
C GLY A 110 -38.64 -3.50 1.54
N ILE A 111 -38.14 -2.95 2.66
CA ILE A 111 -37.79 -1.53 2.77
C ILE A 111 -36.38 -1.29 2.25
N ARG A 112 -36.25 -0.38 1.26
CA ARG A 112 -34.97 0.09 0.69
C ARG A 112 -34.85 1.60 0.76
N GLY A 113 -33.60 2.09 0.79
CA GLY A 113 -33.30 3.51 0.58
C GLY A 113 -33.68 4.44 1.75
N ASN A 114 -34.36 3.94 2.77
CA ASN A 114 -34.68 4.66 3.99
C ASN A 114 -34.16 3.88 5.21
N VAL A 115 -32.95 4.23 5.64
CA VAL A 115 -32.24 3.53 6.72
C VAL A 115 -32.92 3.64 8.08
N ALA A 116 -33.68 4.73 8.33
CA ALA A 116 -34.44 4.89 9.56
C ALA A 116 -35.55 3.82 9.66
N LEU A 117 -36.34 3.68 8.59
CA LEU A 117 -37.38 2.66 8.51
C LEU A 117 -36.78 1.23 8.50
N MET A 118 -35.63 1.04 7.85
CA MET A 118 -34.91 -0.25 7.89
C MET A 118 -34.49 -0.61 9.33
N LEU A 119 -34.01 0.35 10.12
CA LEU A 119 -33.67 0.13 11.53
C LEU A 119 -34.90 -0.12 12.40
N GLU A 120 -35.99 0.61 12.18
CA GLU A 120 -37.27 0.35 12.86
C GLU A 120 -37.74 -1.08 12.63
N LYS A 121 -37.66 -1.55 11.37
CA LYS A 121 -37.96 -2.94 11.02
C LYS A 121 -37.01 -3.93 11.70
N CYS A 122 -35.72 -3.65 11.69
CA CYS A 122 -34.71 -4.42 12.42
C CYS A 122 -34.96 -4.46 13.93
N LYS A 123 -35.69 -3.52 14.53
CA LYS A 123 -36.08 -3.53 15.95
C LYS A 123 -37.41 -4.25 16.17
N ALA A 124 -38.45 -3.86 15.45
CA ALA A 124 -39.83 -4.27 15.68
C ALA A 124 -40.17 -5.68 15.17
N ASP A 125 -39.69 -6.05 13.98
CA ASP A 125 -40.18 -7.26 13.33
C ASP A 125 -39.52 -8.52 13.91
N PRO A 126 -40.28 -9.59 14.22
CA PRO A 126 -39.75 -10.83 14.81
C PRO A 126 -38.94 -11.68 13.80
N THR A 127 -39.20 -11.51 12.51
CA THR A 127 -38.43 -12.14 11.41
C THR A 127 -37.91 -11.04 10.50
N LEU A 128 -36.62 -11.13 10.15
CA LEU A 128 -35.93 -10.18 9.28
C LEU A 128 -35.46 -10.89 8.01
N GLU A 129 -36.01 -10.49 6.88
CA GLU A 129 -35.51 -10.74 5.54
C GLU A 129 -34.60 -9.58 5.14
N LEU A 130 -33.30 -9.78 5.29
CA LEU A 130 -32.29 -8.82 4.91
C LEU A 130 -31.81 -9.12 3.49
N THR A 131 -31.63 -8.08 2.67
CA THR A 131 -30.77 -8.19 1.48
C THR A 131 -29.41 -7.60 1.82
N ILE A 132 -28.37 -8.43 1.72
CA ILE A 132 -26.99 -8.06 2.00
C ILE A 132 -26.24 -7.89 0.69
N CYS A 133 -25.57 -6.75 0.51
CA CYS A 133 -24.65 -6.49 -0.58
C CYS A 133 -23.22 -6.70 -0.11
N LYS A 134 -22.49 -7.61 -0.77
CA LYS A 134 -21.09 -7.91 -0.45
C LYS A 134 -20.15 -6.73 -0.67
N CYS A 135 -19.28 -6.47 0.32
CA CYS A 135 -18.18 -5.52 0.18
C CYS A 135 -17.13 -6.05 -0.80
N LEU A 136 -16.60 -5.17 -1.64
CA LEU A 136 -15.46 -5.49 -2.48
C LEU A 136 -14.17 -5.33 -1.68
N THR A 137 -13.28 -6.32 -1.75
CA THR A 137 -12.03 -6.35 -0.98
C THR A 137 -10.84 -6.42 -1.92
N PHE A 138 -9.64 -6.09 -1.43
CA PHE A 138 -8.41 -6.30 -2.20
C PHE A 138 -8.19 -7.77 -2.58
N GLY A 139 -8.68 -8.71 -1.76
CA GLY A 139 -8.64 -10.15 -2.11
C GLY A 139 -9.47 -10.48 -3.34
N HIS A 140 -10.68 -9.91 -3.46
CA HIS A 140 -11.51 -10.05 -4.66
C HIS A 140 -10.86 -9.40 -5.88
N LEU A 141 -10.28 -8.21 -5.71
CA LEU A 141 -9.58 -7.51 -6.78
C LEU A 141 -8.39 -8.31 -7.31
N VAL A 142 -7.53 -8.84 -6.41
CA VAL A 142 -6.38 -9.66 -6.82
C VAL A 142 -6.84 -10.93 -7.53
N ALA A 143 -7.88 -11.61 -7.04
CA ALA A 143 -8.42 -12.80 -7.70
C ALA A 143 -8.99 -12.51 -9.10
N ASP A 144 -9.71 -11.39 -9.27
CA ASP A 144 -10.23 -10.96 -10.58
C ASP A 144 -9.09 -10.61 -11.55
N LEU A 145 -8.02 -9.97 -11.06
CA LEU A 145 -6.81 -9.68 -11.85
C LEU A 145 -6.09 -10.97 -12.25
N GLU A 146 -5.83 -11.89 -11.32
CA GLU A 146 -5.21 -13.20 -11.59
C GLU A 146 -6.00 -13.94 -12.67
N LYS A 147 -7.33 -13.99 -12.53
CA LYS A 147 -8.22 -14.62 -13.51
C LYS A 147 -8.16 -13.95 -14.89
N LEU A 148 -8.23 -12.61 -14.94
CA LEU A 148 -8.11 -11.87 -16.20
C LEU A 148 -6.79 -12.19 -16.90
N ILE A 149 -5.69 -12.15 -16.16
CA ILE A 149 -4.33 -12.37 -16.68
C ILE A 149 -4.16 -13.80 -17.17
N SER A 150 -4.57 -14.80 -16.39
CA SER A 150 -4.46 -16.21 -16.76
C SER A 150 -5.34 -16.56 -17.97
N ILE A 151 -6.57 -16.03 -18.05
CA ILE A 151 -7.49 -16.35 -19.15
C ILE A 151 -7.08 -15.65 -20.45
N LYS A 152 -6.71 -14.37 -20.37
CA LYS A 152 -6.44 -13.56 -21.57
C LYS A 152 -4.96 -13.59 -21.99
N GLY A 153 -4.06 -14.12 -21.15
CA GLY A 153 -2.62 -14.04 -21.39
C GLY A 153 -2.13 -12.60 -21.49
N CYS A 154 -2.80 -11.65 -20.82
CA CYS A 154 -2.53 -10.22 -20.96
C CYS A 154 -1.49 -9.69 -19.95
N GLY A 155 -0.79 -10.58 -19.23
CA GLY A 155 0.24 -10.20 -18.27
C GLY A 155 1.30 -9.24 -18.82
N PRO A 156 1.89 -9.49 -20.01
CA PRO A 156 2.93 -8.61 -20.55
C PRO A 156 2.46 -7.18 -20.81
N ILE A 157 1.22 -7.01 -21.29
CA ILE A 157 0.69 -5.66 -21.57
C ILE A 157 0.32 -4.92 -20.27
N MET A 158 0.00 -5.62 -19.18
CA MET A 158 -0.18 -5.00 -17.86
C MET A 158 1.14 -4.47 -17.29
N ILE A 159 2.23 -5.25 -17.44
CA ILE A 159 3.58 -4.80 -17.09
C ILE A 159 3.95 -3.55 -17.88
N ARG A 160 3.75 -3.58 -19.21
CA ARG A 160 4.01 -2.40 -20.05
C ARG A 160 3.15 -1.20 -19.64
N LEU A 161 1.85 -1.38 -19.36
CA LEU A 161 0.98 -0.28 -18.93
C LEU A 161 1.51 0.41 -17.66
N SER A 162 1.84 -0.37 -16.63
CA SER A 162 2.40 0.18 -15.39
C SER A 162 3.77 0.82 -15.58
N TRP A 163 4.62 0.23 -16.42
CA TRP A 163 5.93 0.79 -16.76
C TRP A 163 5.80 2.15 -17.44
N HIS A 164 4.92 2.25 -18.44
CA HIS A 164 4.72 3.49 -19.19
C HIS A 164 4.09 4.59 -18.36
N ASP A 165 3.14 4.26 -17.48
CA ASP A 165 2.52 5.23 -16.54
C ASP A 165 3.55 5.80 -15.56
N ALA A 166 4.48 4.97 -15.07
CA ALA A 166 5.51 5.41 -14.14
C ALA A 166 6.74 6.05 -14.82
N GLY A 167 7.03 5.63 -16.06
CA GLY A 167 8.22 6.02 -16.83
C GLY A 167 8.27 7.48 -17.23
N VAL A 168 7.21 8.25 -17.00
CA VAL A 168 7.12 9.69 -17.31
C VAL A 168 7.96 10.56 -16.38
N PHE A 169 8.38 10.06 -15.21
CA PHE A 169 9.23 10.84 -14.30
C PHE A 169 10.60 11.16 -14.91
N ASN A 170 11.10 12.39 -14.80
CA ASN A 170 12.42 12.79 -15.35
C ASN A 170 13.49 13.11 -14.29
N GLY A 171 13.21 12.88 -13.01
CA GLY A 171 14.07 13.31 -11.90
C GLY A 171 13.55 14.54 -11.15
N THR A 172 12.69 15.34 -11.78
CA THR A 172 12.12 16.58 -11.22
C THR A 172 10.60 16.53 -11.15
N ASP A 173 9.93 16.11 -12.22
CA ASP A 173 8.47 16.05 -12.35
C ASP A 173 8.02 14.77 -13.07
N GLY A 174 6.69 14.55 -13.09
CA GLY A 174 6.05 13.33 -13.60
C GLY A 174 5.86 12.29 -12.49
N CYS A 175 4.76 11.53 -12.55
CA CYS A 175 4.49 10.43 -11.64
C CYS A 175 3.38 9.55 -12.24
N PRO A 176 3.28 8.26 -11.85
CA PRO A 176 2.17 7.43 -12.24
C PRO A 176 0.86 7.95 -11.64
N ASN A 177 -0.04 8.39 -12.52
CA ASN A 177 -1.29 9.06 -12.18
C ASN A 177 -2.44 8.70 -13.14
N ALA A 178 -2.24 7.64 -13.94
CA ALA A 178 -3.17 7.16 -14.93
C ALA A 178 -3.60 8.20 -15.98
N ALA A 179 -2.71 9.13 -16.35
CA ALA A 179 -2.97 10.14 -17.38
C ALA A 179 -3.36 9.54 -18.74
N MET A 180 -2.76 8.41 -19.12
CA MET A 180 -3.07 7.68 -20.37
C MET A 180 -4.56 7.35 -20.57
N ARG A 181 -5.36 7.31 -19.50
CA ARG A 181 -6.80 6.99 -19.58
C ARG A 181 -7.64 8.13 -20.14
N LEU A 182 -7.15 9.37 -20.08
CA LEU A 182 -7.88 10.53 -20.53
C LEU A 182 -7.85 10.55 -22.07
N ALA A 183 -9.01 10.38 -22.72
CA ALA A 183 -9.09 10.36 -24.17
C ALA A 183 -8.91 11.76 -24.78
N GLY A 184 -8.44 11.81 -26.04
CA GLY A 184 -8.43 13.05 -26.83
C GLY A 184 -7.18 13.93 -26.70
N GLY A 185 -6.09 13.45 -26.08
CA GLY A 185 -4.82 14.18 -26.03
C GLY A 185 -3.82 13.63 -25.00
N GLY A 186 -2.67 14.31 -24.85
CA GLY A 186 -1.68 14.00 -23.82
C GLY A 186 -1.06 12.62 -23.97
N GLU A 187 -0.83 11.95 -22.84
CA GLU A 187 -0.22 10.61 -22.81
C GLU A 187 -1.00 9.54 -23.60
N HIS A 188 -2.31 9.71 -23.74
CA HIS A 188 -3.15 8.82 -24.55
C HIS A 188 -2.75 8.83 -26.03
N ALA A 189 -2.23 9.95 -26.54
CA ALA A 189 -1.93 10.14 -27.94
C ALA A 189 -0.44 9.95 -28.29
N PHE A 190 0.43 9.66 -27.30
CA PHE A 190 1.85 9.46 -27.58
C PHE A 190 2.11 8.14 -28.30
N GLY A 191 2.93 8.20 -29.36
CA GLY A 191 3.29 7.02 -30.16
C GLY A 191 3.91 5.90 -29.30
N ALA A 192 4.74 6.25 -28.31
CA ALA A 192 5.31 5.28 -27.38
C ALA A 192 4.24 4.50 -26.57
N ASN A 193 3.06 5.08 -26.37
CA ASN A 193 1.94 4.48 -25.66
C ASN A 193 0.97 3.72 -26.58
N ALA A 194 1.27 3.60 -27.89
CA ALA A 194 0.42 2.90 -28.85
C ALA A 194 0.03 1.49 -28.35
N GLY A 195 -1.27 1.20 -28.39
CA GLY A 195 -1.88 -0.04 -27.92
C GLY A 195 -2.20 -0.06 -26.41
N LEU A 196 -1.62 0.80 -25.57
CA LEU A 196 -1.97 0.84 -24.14
C LEU A 196 -3.38 1.41 -23.93
N PRO A 197 -3.74 2.58 -24.47
CA PRO A 197 -5.10 3.10 -24.29
C PRO A 197 -6.16 2.31 -25.05
N GLN A 198 -5.81 1.71 -26.20
CA GLN A 198 -6.78 1.01 -27.06
C GLN A 198 -6.98 -0.46 -26.67
N VAL A 199 -6.04 -1.06 -25.92
CA VAL A 199 -6.09 -2.49 -25.58
C VAL A 199 -5.96 -2.70 -24.08
N ALA A 200 -4.89 -2.20 -23.45
CA ALA A 200 -4.59 -2.48 -22.05
C ALA A 200 -5.66 -1.90 -21.10
N ILE A 201 -6.05 -0.64 -21.31
CA ILE A 201 -7.07 0.03 -20.48
C ILE A 201 -8.45 -0.65 -20.66
N PRO A 202 -8.93 -0.92 -21.88
CA PRO A 202 -10.18 -1.68 -22.08
C PRO A 202 -10.19 -3.08 -21.46
N LEU A 203 -9.06 -3.79 -21.44
CA LEU A 203 -8.96 -5.09 -20.76
C LEU A 203 -9.21 -4.99 -19.25
N LEU A 204 -8.81 -3.88 -18.63
CA LEU A 204 -9.06 -3.61 -17.22
C LEU A 204 -10.44 -3.00 -16.97
N GLN A 205 -11.21 -2.61 -17.99
CA GLN A 205 -12.43 -1.80 -17.82
C GLN A 205 -13.45 -2.45 -16.86
N ALA A 206 -13.73 -3.74 -17.00
CA ALA A 206 -14.67 -4.43 -16.11
C ALA A 206 -14.21 -4.45 -14.65
N ILE A 207 -12.89 -4.53 -14.42
CA ILE A 207 -12.30 -4.47 -13.09
C ILE A 207 -12.33 -3.01 -12.58
N SER A 208 -12.00 -2.03 -13.43
CA SER A 208 -12.09 -0.61 -13.10
C SER A 208 -13.51 -0.22 -12.69
N ASP A 209 -14.54 -0.59 -13.49
CA ASP A 209 -15.95 -0.30 -13.19
C ASP A 209 -16.40 -0.90 -11.85
N LYS A 210 -15.82 -2.04 -11.48
CA LYS A 210 -16.14 -2.76 -10.24
C LYS A 210 -15.47 -2.13 -9.02
N TYR A 211 -14.18 -1.79 -9.11
CA TYR A 211 -13.36 -1.44 -7.95
C TYR A 211 -12.97 0.04 -7.85
N VAL A 212 -13.02 0.82 -8.93
CA VAL A 212 -12.60 2.23 -8.96
C VAL A 212 -13.84 3.15 -8.92
N PRO A 213 -13.80 4.29 -8.20
CA PRO A 213 -12.78 4.75 -7.26
C PRO A 213 -12.95 4.20 -5.83
N ARG A 214 -13.88 3.25 -5.65
CA ARG A 214 -14.38 2.85 -4.33
C ARG A 214 -13.34 2.17 -3.46
N LEU A 215 -12.48 1.35 -4.06
CA LEU A 215 -11.45 0.56 -3.37
C LEU A 215 -10.04 1.04 -3.73
N ILE A 216 -9.83 1.47 -4.97
CA ILE A 216 -8.52 1.76 -5.55
C ILE A 216 -8.64 2.84 -6.63
N SER A 217 -7.57 3.60 -6.88
CA SER A 217 -7.45 4.50 -8.04
C SER A 217 -7.07 3.72 -9.31
N HIS A 218 -7.22 4.30 -10.50
CA HIS A 218 -6.72 3.67 -11.72
C HIS A 218 -5.19 3.51 -11.68
N ALA A 219 -4.47 4.53 -11.20
CA ALA A 219 -3.01 4.49 -11.12
C ALA A 219 -2.51 3.34 -10.21
N ASP A 220 -3.15 3.17 -9.05
CA ASP A 220 -2.83 2.04 -8.17
C ASP A 220 -3.29 0.69 -8.73
N LEU A 221 -4.41 0.66 -9.47
CA LEU A 221 -4.89 -0.53 -10.15
C LEU A 221 -3.89 -1.01 -11.21
N TRP A 222 -3.31 -0.11 -12.00
CA TRP A 222 -2.33 -0.46 -13.03
C TRP A 222 -1.05 -1.02 -12.42
N ALA A 223 -0.55 -0.40 -11.33
CA ALA A 223 0.60 -0.90 -10.60
C ALA A 223 0.34 -2.30 -10.00
N LEU A 224 -0.84 -2.50 -9.39
CA LEU A 224 -1.25 -3.80 -8.85
C LEU A 224 -1.40 -4.86 -9.93
N ALA A 225 -2.03 -4.53 -11.06
CA ALA A 225 -2.24 -5.45 -12.18
C ALA A 225 -0.91 -5.96 -12.74
N ALA A 226 0.10 -5.09 -12.86
CA ALA A 226 1.44 -5.50 -13.28
C ALA A 226 2.13 -6.43 -12.27
N ASN A 227 2.02 -6.14 -10.96
CA ASN A 227 2.63 -6.96 -9.92
C ASN A 227 1.98 -8.35 -9.82
N VAL A 228 0.65 -8.40 -9.98
CA VAL A 228 -0.09 -9.66 -10.11
C VAL A 228 0.35 -10.41 -11.38
N ALA A 229 0.51 -9.72 -12.51
CA ALA A 229 0.95 -10.32 -13.76
C ALA A 229 2.34 -10.97 -13.65
N ILE A 230 3.31 -10.27 -13.03
CA ILE A 230 4.65 -10.80 -12.79
C ILE A 230 4.56 -12.11 -12.00
N LYS A 231 3.77 -12.13 -10.91
CA LYS A 231 3.59 -13.32 -10.08
C LYS A 231 2.91 -14.47 -10.83
N VAL A 232 1.82 -14.20 -11.54
CA VAL A 232 1.06 -15.21 -12.31
C VAL A 232 1.92 -15.86 -13.39
N MET A 233 2.83 -15.09 -13.99
CA MET A 233 3.77 -15.58 -15.00
C MET A 233 5.02 -16.27 -14.41
N GLY A 234 5.09 -16.47 -13.09
CA GLY A 234 6.17 -17.20 -12.42
C GLY A 234 7.35 -16.33 -11.94
N GLY A 235 7.22 -15.00 -12.04
CA GLY A 235 8.22 -14.04 -11.57
C GLY A 235 8.18 -13.79 -10.06
N PRO A 236 9.00 -12.84 -9.55
CA PRO A 236 9.06 -12.55 -8.12
C PRO A 236 7.76 -11.94 -7.60
N GLU A 237 7.42 -12.25 -6.35
CA GLU A 237 6.32 -11.57 -5.66
C GLU A 237 6.75 -10.13 -5.31
N VAL A 238 6.11 -9.17 -5.97
CA VAL A 238 6.32 -7.73 -5.77
C VAL A 238 5.24 -7.19 -4.84
N THR A 239 5.65 -6.48 -3.78
CA THR A 239 4.71 -5.78 -2.91
C THR A 239 4.27 -4.48 -3.58
N THR A 240 2.96 -4.33 -3.81
CA THR A 240 2.37 -3.08 -4.26
C THR A 240 2.23 -2.12 -3.08
N HIS A 241 2.82 -0.93 -3.18
CA HIS A 241 2.51 0.19 -2.30
C HIS A 241 1.48 1.10 -2.96
N PHE A 242 0.41 1.41 -2.23
CA PHE A 242 -0.72 2.19 -2.70
C PHE A 242 -0.60 3.66 -2.27
N GLY A 243 -1.38 4.54 -2.89
CA GLY A 243 -1.41 5.98 -2.60
C GLY A 243 -1.23 6.85 -3.83
N ARG A 244 -1.35 6.29 -5.05
CA ARG A 244 -1.34 7.07 -6.29
C ARG A 244 -2.71 7.67 -6.54
N PHE A 245 -2.72 8.92 -6.99
CA PHE A 245 -3.96 9.64 -7.31
C PHE A 245 -4.16 9.72 -8.81
N ASP A 246 -5.42 9.60 -9.23
CA ASP A 246 -5.79 9.76 -10.63
C ASP A 246 -5.83 11.24 -11.01
N VAL A 247 -5.12 11.60 -12.07
CA VAL A 247 -5.12 12.96 -12.63
C VAL A 247 -6.46 13.28 -13.29
N GLN A 248 -7.08 14.44 -13.05
CA GLN A 248 -8.46 14.67 -13.55
C GLN A 248 -8.51 15.29 -14.95
N ALA A 249 -7.44 15.97 -15.38
CA ALA A 249 -7.40 16.65 -16.67
C ALA A 249 -6.05 16.55 -17.37
N HIS A 250 -6.07 16.63 -18.71
CA HIS A 250 -4.89 16.52 -19.58
C HIS A 250 -3.76 17.49 -19.27
N LYS A 251 -4.11 18.73 -18.87
CA LYS A 251 -3.13 19.80 -18.61
C LYS A 251 -2.17 19.46 -17.47
N GLU A 252 -2.56 18.56 -16.58
CA GLU A 252 -1.74 18.09 -15.46
C GLU A 252 -0.73 17.01 -15.88
N GLY A 253 -0.94 16.30 -17.01
CA GLY A 253 -0.03 15.25 -17.51
C GLY A 253 0.82 15.63 -18.74
N MET A 254 0.33 16.51 -19.61
CA MET A 254 0.83 16.69 -20.99
C MET A 254 2.28 17.20 -21.14
N GLN A 255 2.80 18.02 -20.21
CA GLN A 255 4.20 18.49 -20.27
C GLN A 255 5.22 17.44 -19.78
N SER A 256 4.76 16.38 -19.12
CA SER A 256 5.61 15.53 -18.28
C SER A 256 6.06 14.21 -18.89
N ALA A 257 5.82 13.91 -20.17
CA ALA A 257 5.98 12.52 -20.65
C ALA A 257 6.60 12.34 -22.05
N ALA A 258 6.51 13.33 -22.95
CA ALA A 258 7.07 13.20 -24.29
C ALA A 258 8.61 13.07 -24.26
N GLY A 259 9.15 12.03 -24.92
CA GLY A 259 10.60 11.78 -25.02
C GLY A 259 11.25 11.23 -23.74
N ARG A 260 10.48 10.82 -22.74
CA ARG A 260 11.02 10.36 -21.43
C ARG A 260 11.09 8.84 -21.27
N LEU A 261 10.65 8.10 -22.29
CA LEU A 261 10.73 6.65 -22.40
C LEU A 261 11.86 6.26 -23.36
N PRO A 262 12.53 5.11 -23.14
CA PRO A 262 13.62 4.69 -24.01
C PRO A 262 13.10 4.31 -25.41
N ASP A 263 13.70 4.91 -26.44
CA ASP A 263 13.63 4.44 -27.83
C ASP A 263 14.42 3.13 -28.01
N GLY A 264 13.78 2.13 -28.60
CA GLY A 264 14.34 0.80 -28.81
C GLY A 264 15.49 0.73 -29.81
N ASP A 265 15.64 1.73 -30.69
CA ASP A 265 16.68 1.77 -31.74
C ASP A 265 17.98 2.51 -31.31
N LYS A 266 18.16 2.73 -30.00
CA LYS A 266 19.28 3.50 -29.45
C LYS A 266 20.26 2.62 -28.67
N ASP A 267 21.35 3.23 -28.21
CA ASP A 267 22.49 2.57 -27.58
C ASP A 267 22.46 2.63 -26.03
N ALA A 268 23.55 2.15 -25.41
CA ALA A 268 23.71 2.15 -23.97
C ALA A 268 23.77 3.55 -23.35
N GLN A 269 24.27 4.56 -24.07
CA GLN A 269 24.34 5.92 -23.56
C GLN A 269 22.93 6.50 -23.46
N HIS A 270 22.09 6.29 -24.47
CA HIS A 270 20.69 6.68 -24.44
C HIS A 270 19.92 6.05 -23.27
N LEU A 271 20.16 4.76 -22.96
CA LEU A 271 19.59 4.13 -21.78
C LEU A 271 20.00 4.87 -20.50
N ARG A 272 21.27 5.26 -20.35
CA ARG A 272 21.73 6.04 -19.19
C ARG A 272 21.10 7.43 -19.15
N ASP A 273 21.00 8.11 -20.29
CA ASP A 273 20.42 9.46 -20.39
C ASP A 273 18.95 9.48 -19.95
N ILE A 274 18.21 8.41 -20.22
CA ILE A 274 16.81 8.27 -19.77
C ILE A 274 16.73 7.88 -18.29
N PHE A 275 17.54 6.91 -17.84
CA PHE A 275 17.34 6.26 -16.55
C PHE A 275 18.10 6.91 -15.38
N TYR A 276 19.26 7.51 -15.62
CA TYR A 276 20.05 8.17 -14.57
C TYR A 276 19.32 9.34 -13.92
N PRO A 277 18.61 10.22 -14.65
CA PRO A 277 17.81 11.28 -14.02
C PRO A 277 16.70 10.73 -13.11
N LYS A 278 16.20 9.52 -13.38
CA LYS A 278 15.21 8.81 -12.55
C LYS A 278 15.83 8.13 -11.31
N GLY A 279 17.16 8.22 -11.15
CA GLY A 279 17.89 7.64 -10.03
C GLY A 279 18.19 6.14 -10.16
N PHE A 280 18.22 5.60 -11.38
CA PHE A 280 18.63 4.21 -11.61
C PHE A 280 20.12 4.10 -11.90
N THR A 281 20.71 3.01 -11.45
CA THR A 281 22.09 2.62 -11.76
C THR A 281 22.14 1.69 -12.97
N ASP A 282 23.34 1.43 -13.49
CA ASP A 282 23.55 0.43 -14.56
C ASP A 282 22.95 -0.94 -14.21
N GLN A 283 23.05 -1.36 -12.95
CA GLN A 283 22.46 -2.60 -12.46
C GLN A 283 20.93 -2.60 -12.58
N ASP A 284 20.31 -1.47 -12.24
CA ASP A 284 18.85 -1.35 -12.23
C ASP A 284 18.31 -1.26 -13.66
N ILE A 285 19.02 -0.58 -14.58
CA ILE A 285 18.71 -0.55 -16.01
C ILE A 285 18.67 -1.98 -16.56
N VAL A 286 19.75 -2.74 -16.38
CA VAL A 286 19.84 -4.12 -16.89
C VAL A 286 18.79 -5.02 -16.24
N ALA A 287 18.53 -4.85 -14.93
CA ALA A 287 17.48 -5.61 -14.25
C ALA A 287 16.09 -5.31 -14.84
N LEU A 288 15.74 -4.03 -15.02
CA LEU A 288 14.44 -3.62 -15.59
C LEU A 288 14.25 -4.09 -17.03
N SER A 289 15.31 -4.08 -17.85
CA SER A 289 15.28 -4.66 -19.20
C SER A 289 14.91 -6.15 -19.20
N GLY A 290 15.17 -6.87 -18.11
CA GLY A 290 14.76 -8.27 -17.94
C GLY A 290 13.25 -8.51 -18.03
N ALA A 291 12.40 -7.47 -17.88
CA ALA A 291 10.97 -7.58 -18.15
C ALA A 291 10.66 -7.96 -19.61
N HIS A 292 11.58 -7.73 -20.54
CA HIS A 292 11.49 -8.20 -21.92
C HIS A 292 11.52 -9.73 -22.02
N THR A 293 11.72 -10.49 -20.93
CA THR A 293 11.51 -11.95 -20.94
C THR A 293 10.09 -12.40 -21.27
N VAL A 294 9.10 -11.49 -21.21
CA VAL A 294 7.70 -11.76 -21.57
C VAL A 294 7.19 -10.79 -22.64
N GLY A 295 6.18 -11.22 -23.38
CA GLY A 295 5.52 -10.41 -24.41
C GLY A 295 6.24 -10.37 -25.75
N ALA A 296 5.88 -9.37 -26.56
CA ALA A 296 6.40 -9.18 -27.90
C ALA A 296 6.24 -7.73 -28.36
N CYS A 297 7.08 -7.33 -29.32
CA CYS A 297 6.90 -6.15 -30.14
C CYS A 297 5.89 -6.42 -31.27
N HIS A 298 5.14 -5.37 -31.63
CA HIS A 298 4.13 -5.40 -32.67
C HIS A 298 4.38 -4.26 -33.67
N ALA A 299 4.41 -4.60 -34.96
CA ALA A 299 4.82 -3.69 -36.03
C ALA A 299 3.90 -2.46 -36.12
N GLU A 300 2.60 -2.66 -35.93
CA GLU A 300 1.59 -1.60 -35.99
C GLU A 300 1.59 -0.65 -34.78
N ARG A 301 2.38 -0.96 -33.74
CA ARG A 301 2.44 -0.18 -32.49
C ARG A 301 3.80 0.48 -32.31
N SER A 302 4.85 -0.33 -32.36
CA SER A 302 6.22 0.06 -32.05
C SER A 302 7.12 0.19 -33.28
N GLY A 303 6.66 -0.31 -34.44
CA GLY A 303 7.50 -0.48 -35.62
C GLY A 303 8.41 -1.72 -35.55
N PHE A 304 8.61 -2.35 -34.39
CA PHE A 304 9.35 -3.61 -34.23
C PHE A 304 8.43 -4.82 -34.21
N GLU A 305 8.96 -6.02 -34.50
CA GLU A 305 8.14 -7.23 -34.62
C GLU A 305 8.82 -8.48 -34.03
N GLY A 306 8.12 -9.13 -33.10
CA GLY A 306 8.48 -10.46 -32.58
C GLY A 306 8.58 -10.52 -31.06
N ALA A 307 8.67 -11.73 -30.53
CA ALA A 307 8.86 -11.98 -29.10
C ALA A 307 10.34 -12.04 -28.75
N TRP A 308 10.71 -11.64 -27.54
CA TRP A 308 12.09 -11.74 -27.06
C TRP A 308 12.50 -13.17 -26.70
N THR A 309 11.55 -13.96 -26.20
CA THR A 309 11.76 -15.34 -25.73
C THR A 309 10.74 -16.27 -26.38
N ASP A 310 11.02 -17.57 -26.37
CA ASP A 310 10.11 -18.58 -26.94
C ASP A 310 8.82 -18.73 -26.11
N ASP A 311 8.89 -18.58 -24.79
CA ASP A 311 7.74 -18.56 -23.89
C ASP A 311 7.40 -17.14 -23.42
N LYS A 312 6.59 -16.45 -24.23
CA LYS A 312 6.19 -15.05 -24.01
C LYS A 312 5.34 -14.80 -22.75
N LEU A 313 4.92 -15.84 -22.03
CA LEU A 313 4.10 -15.72 -20.81
C LEU A 313 4.80 -16.25 -19.56
N LYS A 314 6.11 -16.51 -19.65
CA LYS A 314 6.92 -16.97 -18.52
C LYS A 314 7.94 -15.93 -18.11
N PHE A 315 7.79 -15.43 -16.90
CA PHE A 315 8.68 -14.46 -16.31
C PHE A 315 9.86 -15.17 -15.65
N ASP A 316 10.94 -15.39 -16.39
CA ASP A 316 12.17 -16.05 -15.93
C ASP A 316 13.43 -15.33 -16.45
N ASN A 317 14.60 -15.97 -16.39
CA ASN A 317 15.85 -15.37 -16.89
C ASN A 317 16.21 -15.78 -18.34
N ALA A 318 15.28 -16.30 -19.13
CA ALA A 318 15.52 -16.72 -20.51
C ALA A 318 16.03 -15.56 -21.38
N TYR A 319 15.49 -14.35 -21.21
CA TYR A 319 15.96 -13.15 -21.92
C TYR A 319 17.48 -12.95 -21.82
N PHE A 320 18.06 -13.03 -20.62
CA PHE A 320 19.51 -12.84 -20.44
C PHE A 320 20.33 -14.02 -20.98
N LYS A 321 19.80 -15.25 -20.90
CA LYS A 321 20.44 -16.43 -21.47
C LYS A 321 20.47 -16.36 -22.99
N ASP A 322 19.36 -15.94 -23.59
CA ASP A 322 19.20 -15.82 -25.04
C ASP A 322 20.09 -14.71 -25.59
N LEU A 323 20.17 -13.55 -24.90
CA LEU A 323 21.09 -12.47 -25.25
C LEU A 323 22.55 -12.94 -25.37
N LEU A 324 23.02 -13.83 -24.47
CA LEU A 324 24.41 -14.29 -24.45
C LEU A 324 24.70 -15.48 -25.38
N ASN A 325 23.72 -16.37 -25.58
CA ASN A 325 23.96 -17.69 -26.16
C ASN A 325 23.37 -17.88 -27.57
N LYS A 326 22.42 -17.03 -28.00
CA LYS A 326 21.86 -17.08 -29.36
C LYS A 326 22.72 -16.29 -30.33
N ASN A 327 22.74 -16.72 -31.60
CA ASN A 327 23.41 -16.02 -32.68
C ASN A 327 22.42 -15.04 -33.33
N TRP A 328 22.62 -13.75 -33.07
CA TRP A 328 21.72 -12.68 -33.49
C TRP A 328 22.14 -12.10 -34.84
N SER A 329 21.23 -12.09 -35.82
CA SER A 329 21.43 -11.42 -37.11
C SER A 329 20.61 -10.14 -37.19
N MET A 330 21.24 -9.02 -37.53
CA MET A 330 20.54 -7.75 -37.74
C MET A 330 19.65 -7.81 -38.99
N GLU A 331 18.44 -7.29 -38.88
CA GLU A 331 17.49 -7.11 -39.96
C GLU A 331 16.84 -5.72 -39.87
N THR A 332 16.37 -5.23 -41.01
CA THR A 332 15.51 -4.03 -41.09
C THR A 332 14.08 -4.48 -41.31
N VAL A 333 13.18 -4.18 -40.36
CA VAL A 333 11.76 -4.49 -40.49
C VAL A 333 11.04 -3.50 -41.41
N LYS A 334 9.80 -3.81 -41.81
CA LYS A 334 9.02 -3.01 -42.78
C LYS A 334 8.85 -1.54 -42.40
N SER A 335 8.90 -1.21 -41.11
CA SER A 335 8.84 0.15 -40.59
C SER A 335 10.11 0.97 -40.85
N GLY A 336 11.22 0.31 -41.23
CA GLY A 336 12.55 0.91 -41.34
C GLY A 336 13.41 0.76 -40.08
N ASN A 337 12.86 0.28 -38.97
CA ASN A 337 13.61 0.06 -37.73
C ASN A 337 14.58 -1.10 -37.86
N LYS A 338 15.72 -1.02 -37.16
CA LYS A 338 16.68 -2.11 -37.05
C LYS A 338 16.36 -2.97 -35.83
N GLN A 339 16.37 -4.28 -36.02
CA GLN A 339 16.26 -5.24 -34.93
C GLN A 339 17.15 -6.44 -35.21
N TYR A 340 17.28 -7.33 -34.25
CA TYR A 340 18.06 -8.54 -34.36
C TYR A 340 17.12 -9.75 -34.27
N ARG A 341 17.36 -10.78 -35.08
CA ARG A 341 16.55 -11.99 -35.14
C ARG A 341 17.39 -13.23 -34.93
N CYS A 342 16.80 -14.20 -34.22
CA CYS A 342 17.26 -15.57 -34.15
C CYS A 342 16.02 -16.49 -34.15
N GLY A 343 15.74 -17.14 -35.29
CA GLY A 343 14.54 -17.96 -35.45
C GLY A 343 13.26 -17.15 -35.24
N LYS A 344 12.45 -17.55 -34.24
CA LYS A 344 11.20 -16.89 -33.87
C LYS A 344 11.37 -15.74 -32.87
N THR A 345 12.56 -15.62 -32.27
CA THR A 345 12.86 -14.60 -31.26
C THR A 345 13.58 -13.40 -31.85
N MET A 346 13.42 -12.24 -31.21
CA MET A 346 14.03 -10.97 -31.62
C MET A 346 14.65 -10.22 -30.44
N MET A 347 15.54 -9.27 -30.74
CA MET A 347 16.10 -8.30 -29.80
C MET A 347 16.10 -6.92 -30.43
N LEU A 348 15.84 -5.88 -29.65
CA LEU A 348 15.99 -4.49 -30.06
C LEU A 348 17.46 -4.07 -30.07
N THR A 349 17.78 -2.95 -30.72
CA THR A 349 19.12 -2.34 -30.65
C THR A 349 19.52 -2.05 -29.20
N THR A 350 18.58 -1.54 -28.40
CA THR A 350 18.77 -1.32 -26.95
C THR A 350 18.99 -2.61 -26.14
N ASP A 351 18.44 -3.75 -26.55
CA ASP A 351 18.69 -5.04 -25.90
C ASP A 351 20.12 -5.51 -26.19
N MET A 352 20.58 -5.36 -27.44
CA MET A 352 21.95 -5.70 -27.84
C MET A 352 22.98 -4.79 -27.17
N ALA A 353 22.65 -3.51 -26.95
CA ALA A 353 23.51 -2.59 -26.22
C ALA A 353 23.89 -3.11 -24.81
N LEU A 354 23.08 -3.97 -24.19
CA LEU A 354 23.36 -4.54 -22.87
C LEU A 354 24.53 -5.54 -22.88
N ILE A 355 24.84 -6.17 -24.02
CA ILE A 355 25.96 -7.10 -24.16
C ILE A 355 27.17 -6.51 -24.88
N GLU A 356 26.99 -5.34 -25.51
CA GLU A 356 28.03 -4.54 -26.16
C GLU A 356 28.73 -3.61 -25.14
N ASP A 357 27.97 -2.98 -24.23
CA ASP A 357 28.54 -2.19 -23.15
C ASP A 357 29.19 -3.08 -22.08
N PRO A 358 30.49 -2.88 -21.76
CA PRO A 358 31.19 -3.75 -20.82
C PRO A 358 30.58 -3.79 -19.41
N LYS A 359 30.05 -2.67 -18.91
CA LYS A 359 29.47 -2.59 -17.56
C LYS A 359 28.10 -3.25 -17.50
N PHE A 360 27.26 -3.04 -18.52
CA PHE A 360 25.98 -3.74 -18.60
C PHE A 360 26.16 -5.24 -18.74
N LYS A 361 27.14 -5.68 -19.54
CA LYS A 361 27.41 -7.09 -19.81
C LYS A 361 27.73 -7.89 -18.55
N GLU A 362 28.38 -7.29 -17.54
CA GLU A 362 28.61 -7.93 -16.25
C GLU A 362 27.32 -8.33 -15.55
N TYR A 363 26.33 -7.44 -15.54
CA TYR A 363 25.01 -7.72 -14.96
C TYR A 363 24.19 -8.69 -15.81
N VAL A 364 24.29 -8.61 -17.15
CA VAL A 364 23.65 -9.61 -18.04
C VAL A 364 24.18 -11.02 -17.73
N LYS A 365 25.50 -11.21 -17.61
CA LYS A 365 26.11 -12.49 -17.21
C LYS A 365 25.64 -12.94 -15.83
N LYS A 366 25.58 -12.02 -14.86
CA LYS A 366 25.08 -12.31 -13.52
C LYS A 366 23.65 -12.88 -13.58
N TYR A 367 22.75 -12.20 -14.27
CA TYR A 367 21.33 -12.57 -14.33
C TYR A 367 21.05 -13.80 -15.19
N ALA A 368 21.84 -14.04 -16.24
CA ALA A 368 21.78 -15.27 -17.01
C ALA A 368 22.14 -16.52 -16.17
N ASN A 369 23.13 -16.37 -15.28
CA ASN A 369 23.61 -17.46 -14.42
C ASN A 369 22.79 -17.63 -13.13
N ASP A 370 22.17 -16.56 -12.63
CA ASP A 370 21.45 -16.54 -11.36
C ASP A 370 20.10 -15.80 -11.49
N GLN A 371 19.03 -16.58 -11.66
CA GLN A 371 17.66 -16.07 -11.74
C GLN A 371 17.21 -15.45 -10.41
N SER A 372 17.65 -15.97 -9.26
CA SER A 372 17.28 -15.41 -7.96
C SER A 372 17.87 -14.03 -7.77
N ALA A 373 19.12 -13.82 -8.19
CA ALA A 373 19.74 -12.50 -8.19
C ALA A 373 19.04 -11.53 -9.16
N PHE A 374 18.66 -12.00 -10.35
CA PHE A 374 17.83 -11.20 -11.27
C PHE A 374 16.53 -10.77 -10.59
N PHE A 375 15.78 -11.71 -10.00
CA PHE A 375 14.49 -11.43 -9.37
C PHE A 375 14.58 -10.44 -8.21
N GLU A 376 15.61 -10.54 -7.37
CA GLU A 376 15.80 -9.60 -6.25
C GLU A 376 16.12 -8.18 -6.74
N ASP A 377 17.05 -8.06 -7.69
CA ASP A 377 17.43 -6.76 -8.25
C ASP A 377 16.29 -6.14 -9.08
N PHE A 378 15.58 -6.95 -9.88
CA PHE A 378 14.39 -6.54 -10.63
C PHE A 378 13.30 -6.05 -9.69
N LYS A 379 12.95 -6.81 -8.64
CA LYS A 379 11.93 -6.41 -7.67
C LYS A 379 12.24 -5.05 -7.03
N MET A 380 13.50 -4.82 -6.66
CA MET A 380 13.94 -3.56 -6.08
C MET A 380 13.82 -2.39 -7.07
N ALA A 381 14.32 -2.56 -8.30
CA ALA A 381 14.25 -1.54 -9.34
C ALA A 381 12.81 -1.29 -9.81
N TRP A 382 11.98 -2.33 -9.89
CA TRP A 382 10.58 -2.28 -10.32
C TRP A 382 9.70 -1.55 -9.30
N VAL A 383 9.85 -1.83 -8.01
CA VAL A 383 9.19 -1.05 -6.95
C VAL A 383 9.61 0.41 -7.01
N GLN A 384 10.91 0.68 -7.22
CA GLN A 384 11.38 2.05 -7.37
C GLN A 384 10.74 2.74 -8.58
N MET A 385 10.67 2.06 -9.73
CA MET A 385 10.03 2.56 -10.93
C MET A 385 8.58 2.94 -10.69
N GLN A 386 7.77 2.02 -10.15
CA GLN A 386 6.34 2.27 -9.92
C GLN A 386 6.05 3.44 -8.95
N GLU A 387 7.04 3.89 -8.19
CA GLU A 387 6.89 4.91 -7.14
C GLU A 387 7.54 6.26 -7.51
N LEU A 388 8.14 6.37 -8.70
CA LEU A 388 8.79 7.61 -9.14
C LEU A 388 7.84 8.81 -9.10
N GLY A 389 8.32 9.93 -8.58
CA GLY A 389 7.53 11.17 -8.46
C GLY A 389 6.41 11.14 -7.42
N CYS A 390 6.10 9.99 -6.81
CA CYS A 390 5.10 9.90 -5.74
C CYS A 390 5.72 10.40 -4.42
N GLY A 391 5.46 11.65 -4.04
CA GLY A 391 6.09 12.31 -2.87
C GLY A 391 5.99 11.56 -1.53
N SER A 392 4.89 10.84 -1.27
CA SER A 392 4.68 10.04 -0.06
C SER A 392 5.38 8.67 -0.11
N LEU A 393 5.55 8.08 -1.29
CA LEU A 393 6.17 6.76 -1.50
C LEU A 393 7.71 6.87 -1.65
N SER A 394 8.20 7.95 -2.26
CA SER A 394 9.62 8.16 -2.59
C SER A 394 10.57 8.34 -1.39
N LYS A 395 10.06 8.67 -0.19
CA LYS A 395 10.91 8.80 1.01
C LYS A 395 11.56 7.47 1.41
N SER A 396 10.90 6.34 1.15
CA SER A 396 11.45 4.98 1.33
C SER A 396 12.64 4.73 0.38
N GLN A 397 12.53 5.23 -0.85
CA GLN A 397 13.50 5.05 -1.93
C GLN A 397 14.81 5.80 -1.64
N ARG A 398 14.74 7.07 -1.25
CA ARG A 398 15.93 7.88 -0.91
C ARG A 398 16.76 7.22 0.21
N ARG A 399 16.11 6.58 1.17
CA ARG A 399 16.76 5.88 2.28
C ARG A 399 17.39 4.55 1.87
N LYS A 400 16.77 3.80 0.95
CA LYS A 400 17.33 2.56 0.38
C LYS A 400 18.50 2.84 -0.57
N GLN A 401 18.40 3.83 -1.44
CA GLN A 401 19.49 4.28 -2.31
C GLN A 401 20.69 4.72 -1.51
N ARG A 402 20.50 5.57 -0.48
CA ARG A 402 21.60 5.99 0.40
C ARG A 402 22.31 4.80 1.06
N ARG A 403 21.55 3.81 1.53
CA ARG A 403 22.11 2.57 2.09
C ARG A 403 22.83 1.71 1.06
N LYS A 404 22.32 1.58 -0.17
CA LYS A 404 22.96 0.81 -1.27
C LYS A 404 24.27 1.48 -1.69
N GLN A 405 24.27 2.80 -1.79
CA GLN A 405 25.44 3.63 -2.14
C GLN A 405 26.51 3.61 -1.04
N GLU A 406 26.11 3.80 0.24
CA GLU A 406 27.00 3.64 1.40
C GLU A 406 27.63 2.24 1.46
N LYS A 407 26.89 1.20 1.06
CA LYS A 407 27.38 -0.20 1.06
C LYS A 407 28.32 -0.49 -0.12
N LEU A 408 28.14 0.20 -1.25
CA LEU A 408 29.00 0.09 -2.44
C LEU A 408 30.31 0.87 -2.26
N GLU A 409 30.24 2.06 -1.64
CA GLU A 409 31.41 2.86 -1.28
C GLU A 409 32.29 2.16 -0.23
N ARG A 410 31.68 1.45 0.73
CA ARG A 410 32.39 0.59 1.69
C ARG A 410 33.06 -0.64 1.08
N ARG A 411 32.78 -0.98 -0.19
CA ARG A 411 33.32 -2.15 -0.89
C ARG A 411 34.47 -1.82 -1.84
N LYS A 412 34.84 -0.55 -2.05
CA LYS A 412 36.01 -0.19 -2.85
C LYS A 412 37.30 -0.46 -2.04
N PRO A 413 38.29 -1.20 -2.59
CA PRO A 413 39.60 -1.32 -1.96
C PRO A 413 40.30 0.05 -1.97
N GLN A 414 40.84 0.47 -0.83
CA GLN A 414 41.76 1.61 -0.78
C GLN A 414 43.08 1.18 -1.44
N GLU A 415 43.33 1.67 -2.64
CA GLU A 415 44.69 1.79 -3.16
C GLU A 415 45.43 2.78 -2.26
N ARG A 416 46.46 2.30 -1.56
CA ARG A 416 47.53 3.13 -1.03
C ARG A 416 48.84 2.62 -1.61
N GLU A 417 49.45 3.48 -2.41
CA GLU A 417 50.82 3.40 -2.88
C GLU A 417 51.80 3.25 -1.69
N GLY A 418 52.90 2.54 -1.92
CA GLY A 418 53.76 1.99 -0.88
C GLY A 418 54.97 2.82 -0.46
N SER A 419 55.91 2.06 0.14
CA SER A 419 57.26 2.40 0.64
C SER A 419 57.28 2.93 2.10
N GLN A 420 58.11 2.49 3.06
CA GLN A 420 59.29 1.59 3.08
C GLN A 420 59.34 0.78 4.40
N LEU A 421 60.21 -0.24 4.39
CA LEU A 421 60.57 -1.15 5.46
C LEU A 421 61.07 -0.45 6.74
N GLU A 422 60.88 -1.06 7.92
CA GLU A 422 61.97 -1.75 8.63
C GLU A 422 61.50 -2.52 9.87
N ASP A 423 62.40 -3.39 10.30
CA ASP A 423 62.24 -4.68 10.93
C ASP A 423 62.17 -4.64 12.47
N SER A 424 61.88 -5.80 13.03
CA SER A 424 62.44 -6.36 14.27
C SER A 424 61.48 -6.69 15.42
N THR A 425 61.16 -7.99 15.43
CA THR A 425 61.35 -8.93 16.56
C THR A 425 60.56 -8.79 17.87
N SER A 426 59.83 -9.90 18.14
CA SER A 426 60.00 -10.79 19.29
C SER A 426 58.92 -10.85 20.38
N LYS A 427 58.30 -12.07 20.41
CA LYS A 427 57.84 -12.90 21.55
C LYS A 427 56.61 -12.40 22.33
N LYS A 428 55.48 -13.14 22.27
CA LYS A 428 55.08 -14.24 23.19
C LYS A 428 55.23 -13.79 24.66
N THR A 429 54.22 -13.87 25.53
CA THR A 429 53.53 -15.12 25.91
C THR A 429 52.26 -14.86 26.74
N LYS A 430 51.38 -15.87 26.72
CA LYS A 430 50.14 -16.11 27.48
C LYS A 430 50.34 -16.26 29.00
N GLY A 431 49.24 -16.07 29.76
CA GLY A 431 48.98 -16.69 31.08
C GLY A 431 48.38 -15.67 32.06
N LYS A 432 47.06 -15.54 32.26
CA LYS A 432 46.05 -16.41 32.91
C LYS A 432 46.21 -16.55 34.44
N LYS A 433 45.16 -16.05 35.13
CA LYS A 433 44.50 -16.49 36.39
C LYS A 433 44.72 -15.73 37.72
N MET A 434 43.60 -15.14 38.15
CA MET A 434 42.89 -15.27 39.45
C MET A 434 43.43 -14.60 40.73
N ARG A 435 42.54 -13.74 41.29
CA ARG A 435 41.96 -13.69 42.66
C ARG A 435 42.88 -14.12 43.83
N ASP A 436 43.03 -13.33 44.90
CA ASP A 436 41.97 -12.99 45.86
C ASP A 436 42.36 -11.82 46.82
N GLN A 437 41.31 -11.17 47.34
CA GLN A 437 41.10 -10.68 48.72
C GLN A 437 41.91 -9.51 49.33
N GLU A 438 41.13 -8.47 49.65
CA GLU A 438 41.28 -7.31 50.56
C GLU A 438 41.59 -7.70 52.04
N PRO A 439 42.02 -6.79 52.96
CA PRO A 439 41.11 -5.73 53.47
C PRO A 439 41.67 -4.41 54.08
N ALA A 440 40.73 -3.46 54.20
CA ALA A 440 40.45 -2.52 55.31
C ALA A 440 41.20 -1.18 55.49
N GLY A 441 40.37 -0.12 55.65
CA GLY A 441 40.64 1.20 56.26
C GLY A 441 40.02 2.36 55.47
N GLY A 442 38.73 2.72 55.63
CA GLY A 442 38.21 3.75 56.58
C GLY A 442 38.60 5.18 56.13
N SER A 443 37.72 6.14 55.78
CA SER A 443 36.50 6.61 56.45
C SER A 443 35.58 7.48 55.54
N ASP A 444 34.28 7.39 55.82
CA ASP A 444 33.05 8.06 55.31
C ASP A 444 33.09 9.61 55.16
N PHE A 445 32.29 10.30 54.33
CA PHE A 445 30.82 10.33 54.38
C PHE A 445 30.11 10.92 53.11
N GLN A 446 28.99 10.25 52.77
CA GLN A 446 27.67 10.75 52.32
C GLN A 446 27.43 11.38 50.92
N LYS A 447 26.71 10.60 50.07
CA LYS A 447 25.44 11.05 49.45
C LYS A 447 24.50 9.88 49.16
N ALA A 448 23.23 10.15 49.39
CA ALA A 448 22.16 9.21 49.70
C ALA A 448 21.72 8.30 48.54
N ALA A 449 21.45 7.04 48.90
CA ALA A 449 20.94 5.98 48.06
C ALA A 449 19.42 6.05 47.86
N ALA A 450 18.99 5.60 46.69
CA ALA A 450 17.61 5.42 46.27
C ALA A 450 16.78 4.54 47.24
N PRO A 451 15.46 4.79 47.38
CA PRO A 451 14.60 3.94 48.19
C PRO A 451 14.42 2.59 47.48
N LYS A 452 14.80 1.51 48.18
CA LYS A 452 14.47 0.13 47.81
C LYS A 452 12.96 -0.01 47.67
N ARG A 453 12.47 -0.18 46.43
CA ARG A 453 11.07 -0.53 46.18
C ARG A 453 10.88 -2.00 46.56
N LYS A 454 10.10 -2.23 47.63
CA LYS A 454 9.59 -3.54 48.03
C LYS A 454 9.06 -4.28 46.80
N GLN A 455 9.53 -5.50 46.53
CA GLN A 455 8.83 -6.44 45.67
C GLN A 455 7.44 -6.64 46.27
N LYS A 456 6.39 -6.11 45.62
CA LYS A 456 5.03 -6.58 45.87
C LYS A 456 4.99 -7.99 45.30
N ASN A 457 4.81 -8.99 46.16
CA ASN A 457 4.34 -10.30 45.75
C ASN A 457 3.11 -10.11 44.86
N GLU A 458 3.20 -10.50 43.59
CA GLU A 458 2.01 -10.71 42.77
C GLU A 458 1.28 -11.91 43.37
N ASP A 459 0.11 -11.66 43.96
CA ASP A 459 -0.76 -12.71 44.47
C ASP A 459 -1.31 -13.50 43.27
N THR A 460 -0.70 -14.67 43.01
CA THR A 460 -1.08 -15.60 41.93
C THR A 460 -2.36 -16.39 42.23
N GLY A 461 -3.06 -16.07 43.32
CA GLY A 461 -4.31 -16.69 43.72
C GLY A 461 -5.49 -16.40 42.78
N VAL A 462 -6.53 -17.25 42.88
CA VAL A 462 -7.80 -17.13 42.13
C VAL A 462 -8.43 -15.74 42.31
N LEU A 463 -8.27 -15.13 43.50
CA LEU A 463 -8.73 -13.77 43.81
C LEU A 463 -7.95 -12.68 43.06
N GLY A 464 -6.63 -12.82 42.89
CA GLY A 464 -5.80 -11.91 42.10
C GLY A 464 -6.16 -11.95 40.61
N LYS A 465 -6.45 -13.15 40.08
CA LYS A 465 -6.92 -13.33 38.70
C LYS A 465 -8.33 -12.73 38.49
N ALA A 466 -9.23 -12.88 39.46
CA ALA A 466 -10.56 -12.28 39.43
C ALA A 466 -10.50 -10.73 39.50
N ALA A 467 -9.68 -10.17 40.38
CA ALA A 467 -9.48 -8.72 40.48
C ALA A 467 -8.88 -8.11 39.19
N THR A 468 -7.90 -8.80 38.57
CA THR A 468 -7.32 -8.38 37.28
C THR A 468 -8.35 -8.44 36.15
N ARG A 469 -9.22 -9.46 36.15
CA ARG A 469 -10.31 -9.61 35.19
C ARG A 469 -11.37 -8.50 35.35
N LEU A 470 -11.72 -8.14 36.59
CA LEU A 470 -12.63 -7.04 36.91
C LEU A 470 -12.10 -5.66 36.49
N LYS A 471 -10.80 -5.41 36.65
CA LYS A 471 -10.15 -4.18 36.14
C LYS A 471 -10.19 -4.11 34.61
N GLY A 472 -9.90 -5.22 33.93
CA GLY A 472 -9.97 -5.30 32.48
C GLY A 472 -11.38 -5.11 31.92
N SER A 473 -12.40 -5.69 32.57
CA SER A 473 -13.81 -5.49 32.17
C SER A 473 -14.28 -4.06 32.43
N ARG A 474 -13.86 -3.43 33.54
CA ARG A 474 -14.18 -2.03 33.85
C ARG A 474 -13.56 -1.08 32.84
N PHE A 475 -12.30 -1.29 32.45
CA PHE A 475 -11.65 -0.50 31.39
C PHE A 475 -12.36 -0.68 30.04
N ARG A 476 -12.70 -1.91 29.66
CA ARG A 476 -13.41 -2.18 28.40
C ARG A 476 -14.74 -1.43 28.33
N TRP A 477 -15.55 -1.53 29.39
CA TRP A 477 -16.83 -0.83 29.49
C TRP A 477 -16.66 0.69 29.44
N LEU A 478 -15.67 1.24 30.17
CA LEU A 478 -15.38 2.68 30.13
C LEU A 478 -14.97 3.14 28.73
N ASN A 479 -14.06 2.40 28.09
CA ASN A 479 -13.59 2.72 26.74
C ASN A 479 -14.74 2.68 25.71
N GLU A 480 -15.60 1.67 25.76
CA GLU A 480 -16.81 1.58 24.92
C GLU A 480 -17.80 2.73 25.18
N THR A 481 -18.03 3.06 26.46
CA THR A 481 -18.94 4.13 26.86
C THR A 481 -18.46 5.49 26.37
N LEU A 482 -17.18 5.80 26.59
CA LEU A 482 -16.58 7.09 26.23
C LEU A 482 -16.54 7.31 24.70
N TYR A 483 -16.51 6.26 23.88
CA TYR A 483 -16.63 6.38 22.42
C TYR A 483 -18.02 6.77 21.92
N THR A 484 -19.03 6.65 22.76
CA THR A 484 -20.43 6.95 22.40
C THR A 484 -20.93 8.29 22.93
N MET A 485 -20.05 9.08 23.55
CA MET A 485 -20.38 10.34 24.21
C MET A 485 -19.61 11.51 23.57
N THR A 486 -20.15 12.72 23.70
CA THR A 486 -19.46 13.96 23.35
C THR A 486 -18.39 14.32 24.39
N GLY A 487 -17.46 15.22 24.04
CA GLY A 487 -16.44 15.71 24.96
C GLY A 487 -17.02 16.34 26.24
N ASP A 488 -18.14 17.05 26.14
CA ASP A 488 -18.82 17.66 27.29
C ASP A 488 -19.43 16.61 28.22
N GLU A 489 -20.04 15.57 27.66
CA GLU A 489 -20.62 14.46 28.43
C GLU A 489 -19.53 13.61 29.11
N ALA A 490 -18.41 13.38 28.42
CA ALA A 490 -17.25 12.70 29.01
C ALA A 490 -16.61 13.52 30.15
N LEU A 491 -16.53 14.85 29.98
CA LEU A 491 -16.06 15.77 31.02
C LEU A 491 -16.97 15.74 32.25
N ASP A 492 -18.29 15.76 32.06
CA ASP A 492 -19.28 15.66 33.14
C ASP A 492 -19.19 14.29 33.87
N LEU A 493 -19.03 13.20 33.12
CA LEU A 493 -18.85 11.86 33.69
C LEU A 493 -17.62 11.76 34.60
N PHE A 494 -16.47 12.26 34.14
CA PHE A 494 -15.24 12.24 34.93
C PHE A 494 -15.26 13.25 36.09
N SER A 495 -15.99 14.35 35.96
CA SER A 495 -16.18 15.31 37.05
C SER A 495 -17.03 14.72 38.19
N LYS A 496 -18.04 13.91 37.85
CA LYS A 496 -18.92 13.23 38.82
C LYS A 496 -18.24 12.07 39.54
N ASP A 497 -17.39 11.32 38.83
CA ASP A 497 -16.60 10.23 39.42
C ASP A 497 -15.15 10.25 38.90
N PRO A 498 -14.24 10.96 39.60
CA PRO A 498 -12.82 11.01 39.25
C PRO A 498 -12.14 9.64 39.25
N SER A 499 -12.69 8.65 39.97
CA SER A 499 -12.14 7.29 39.98
C SER A 499 -12.27 6.59 38.62
N LEU A 500 -13.24 7.01 37.78
CA LEU A 500 -13.39 6.50 36.41
C LEU A 500 -12.26 6.99 35.51
N ALA A 501 -11.81 8.24 35.68
CA ALA A 501 -10.67 8.75 34.94
C ALA A 501 -9.39 7.99 35.29
N GLU A 502 -9.15 7.74 36.58
CA GLU A 502 -8.00 6.94 37.01
C GLU A 502 -8.07 5.50 36.48
N ALA A 503 -9.25 4.87 36.55
CA ALA A 503 -9.47 3.52 36.02
C ALA A 503 -9.28 3.44 34.51
N TYR A 504 -9.71 4.46 33.76
CA TYR A 504 -9.51 4.56 32.32
C TYR A 504 -8.02 4.64 31.97
N HIS A 505 -7.27 5.55 32.60
CA HIS A 505 -5.84 5.71 32.34
C HIS A 505 -5.01 4.51 32.82
N GLU A 506 -5.34 3.91 33.98
CA GLU A 506 -4.69 2.67 34.44
C GLU A 506 -4.89 1.54 33.43
N GLY A 507 -6.12 1.34 32.95
CA GLY A 507 -6.43 0.32 31.96
C GLY A 507 -5.72 0.56 30.62
N PHE A 508 -5.67 1.82 30.16
CA PHE A 508 -4.99 2.17 28.92
C PHE A 508 -3.48 1.95 29.01
N ARG A 509 -2.83 2.36 30.11
CA ARG A 509 -1.40 2.06 30.38
C ARG A 509 -1.12 0.57 30.34
N ALA A 510 -1.95 -0.24 30.99
CA ALA A 510 -1.79 -1.69 31.05
C ALA A 510 -1.96 -2.35 29.67
N GLN A 511 -2.79 -1.78 28.78
CA GLN A 511 -2.91 -2.24 27.39
C GLN A 511 -1.73 -1.80 26.54
N ALA A 512 -1.34 -0.52 26.58
CA ALA A 512 -0.26 0.02 25.78
C ALA A 512 1.10 -0.66 26.09
N ALA A 513 1.33 -1.06 27.34
CA ALA A 513 2.53 -1.80 27.74
C ALA A 513 2.68 -3.18 27.07
N LYS A 514 1.58 -3.76 26.55
CA LYS A 514 1.58 -5.06 25.85
C LYS A 514 1.80 -4.92 24.35
N TRP A 515 1.78 -3.70 23.82
CA TRP A 515 1.90 -3.48 22.38
C TRP A 515 3.35 -3.66 21.93
N PRO A 516 3.60 -4.35 20.79
CA PRO A 516 4.96 -4.56 20.28
C PRO A 516 5.64 -3.25 19.83
N ARG A 517 4.85 -2.21 19.54
CA ARG A 517 5.31 -0.86 19.23
C ARG A 517 4.25 0.14 19.68
N ASN A 518 4.64 1.18 20.42
CA ASN A 518 3.73 2.23 20.85
C ASN A 518 3.73 3.38 19.81
N PRO A 519 2.57 3.77 19.25
CA PRO A 519 2.47 4.87 18.28
C PRO A 519 3.10 6.18 18.75
N LEU A 520 3.05 6.47 20.06
CA LEU A 520 3.66 7.67 20.63
C LEU A 520 5.19 7.68 20.49
N ASP A 521 5.85 6.51 20.45
CA ASP A 521 7.29 6.43 20.23
C ASP A 521 7.67 6.92 18.82
N GLU A 522 6.84 6.62 17.81
CA GLU A 522 7.05 7.09 16.43
C GLU A 522 6.79 8.58 16.30
N VAL A 523 5.79 9.11 17.01
CA VAL A 523 5.49 10.55 17.05
C VAL A 523 6.65 11.31 17.72
N ILE A 524 7.16 10.83 18.87
CA ILE A 524 8.32 11.42 19.54
C ILE A 524 9.54 11.41 18.62
N ARG A 525 9.79 10.29 17.92
CA ARG A 525 10.91 10.18 16.97
C ARG A 525 10.77 11.18 15.83
N TRP A 526 9.60 11.26 15.21
CA TRP A 526 9.33 12.21 14.12
C TRP A 526 9.48 13.67 14.58
N LEU A 527 8.95 14.04 15.74
CA LEU A 527 9.10 15.39 16.30
C LEU A 527 10.57 15.74 16.56
N LYS A 528 11.38 14.77 17.00
CA LYS A 528 12.82 14.96 17.20
C LYS A 528 13.58 15.15 15.89
N GLU A 529 13.20 14.41 14.85
CA GLU A 529 13.92 14.36 13.57
C GLU A 529 13.49 15.45 12.57
N GLU A 530 12.19 15.72 12.46
CA GLU A 530 11.60 16.49 11.35
C GLU A 530 11.06 17.86 11.78
N VAL A 531 10.78 18.06 13.07
CA VAL A 531 10.20 19.31 13.57
C VAL A 531 11.29 20.19 14.22
N PRO A 532 11.44 21.46 13.81
CA PRO A 532 12.42 22.36 14.41
C PRO A 532 12.17 22.56 15.92
N ARG A 533 13.24 22.67 16.71
CA ARG A 533 13.16 22.72 18.19
C ARG A 533 12.32 23.89 18.73
N GLN A 534 12.32 25.01 18.02
CA GLN A 534 11.58 26.22 18.39
C GLN A 534 10.07 26.15 18.12
N HIS A 535 9.59 25.08 17.47
CA HIS A 535 8.16 24.91 17.19
C HIS A 535 7.40 24.54 18.47
N VAL A 536 6.26 25.21 18.67
CA VAL A 536 5.35 24.95 19.79
C VAL A 536 4.40 23.81 19.42
N ILE A 537 4.29 22.81 20.31
CA ILE A 537 3.51 21.59 20.09
C ILE A 537 2.31 21.58 21.03
N GLY A 538 1.11 21.28 20.51
CA GLY A 538 -0.07 20.94 21.31
C GLY A 538 -0.30 19.42 21.28
N ASP A 539 -0.51 18.81 22.44
CA ASP A 539 -0.75 17.38 22.64
C ASP A 539 -2.17 17.20 23.20
N PHE A 540 -3.12 16.90 22.32
CA PHE A 540 -4.55 16.79 22.55
C PHE A 540 -4.91 15.34 22.91
N GLY A 541 -5.51 15.12 24.08
CA GLY A 541 -5.76 13.79 24.63
C GLY A 541 -4.47 13.11 25.09
N CYS A 542 -3.65 13.87 25.82
CA CYS A 542 -2.27 13.52 26.17
C CYS A 542 -2.11 12.41 27.21
N GLY A 543 -3.18 12.02 27.90
CA GLY A 543 -3.18 11.10 29.04
C GLY A 543 -2.18 11.52 30.12
N ASP A 544 -1.08 10.79 30.24
CA ASP A 544 -0.03 11.05 31.23
C ASP A 544 0.95 12.19 30.84
N ALA A 545 0.73 12.86 29.70
CA ALA A 545 1.63 13.87 29.12
C ALA A 545 3.06 13.33 28.90
N ARG A 546 3.16 12.08 28.40
CA ARG A 546 4.45 11.45 28.09
C ARG A 546 5.21 12.21 27.00
N LEU A 547 4.51 12.82 26.04
CA LEU A 547 5.15 13.61 24.98
C LEU A 547 5.95 14.79 25.56
N ALA A 548 5.33 15.55 26.47
CA ALA A 548 6.00 16.66 27.18
C ALA A 548 7.16 16.17 28.07
N LEU A 549 7.05 14.98 28.65
CA LEU A 549 8.12 14.39 29.46
C LEU A 549 9.36 14.00 28.63
N GLU A 550 9.17 13.56 27.40
CA GLU A 550 10.22 13.07 26.50
C GLU A 550 10.85 14.19 25.64
N LEU A 551 10.13 15.31 25.47
CA LEU A 551 10.54 16.49 24.69
C LEU A 551 10.80 17.70 25.60
N LYS A 552 11.62 17.52 26.65
CA LYS A 552 11.94 18.57 27.64
C LYS A 552 12.66 19.78 27.06
N ASP A 553 13.27 19.64 25.88
CA ASP A 553 13.97 20.70 25.16
C ASP A 553 13.03 21.55 24.28
N ARG A 554 11.71 21.33 24.36
CA ARG A 554 10.69 21.94 23.50
C ARG A 554 9.48 22.41 24.31
N THR A 555 8.71 23.33 23.75
CA THR A 555 7.44 23.78 24.34
C THR A 555 6.31 22.84 23.92
N VAL A 556 5.78 22.08 24.87
CA VAL A 556 4.64 21.17 24.67
C VAL A 556 3.50 21.55 25.60
N HIS A 557 2.33 21.85 25.04
CA HIS A 557 1.09 22.06 25.79
C HIS A 557 0.26 20.78 25.75
N SER A 558 0.09 20.12 26.89
CA SER A 558 -0.64 18.85 27.00
C SER A 558 -2.05 19.08 27.54
N PHE A 559 -3.06 18.61 26.81
CA PHE A 559 -4.48 18.77 27.10
C PHE A 559 -5.14 17.42 27.28
N ASP A 560 -5.98 17.28 28.30
CA ASP A 560 -6.85 16.11 28.48
C ASP A 560 -8.12 16.54 29.23
N LEU A 561 -9.12 15.66 29.31
CA LEU A 561 -10.33 15.91 30.09
C LEU A 561 -10.04 16.02 31.60
N VAL A 562 -8.96 15.39 32.07
CA VAL A 562 -8.61 15.33 33.50
C VAL A 562 -7.13 15.64 33.73
N GLN A 563 -6.85 16.47 34.73
CA GLN A 563 -5.49 16.79 35.14
C GLN A 563 -4.90 15.67 35.99
N ILE A 564 -4.25 14.71 35.35
CA ILE A 564 -3.58 13.59 36.04
C ILE A 564 -2.23 13.99 36.65
N ASN A 565 -1.59 15.04 36.14
CA ASN A 565 -0.35 15.59 36.67
C ASN A 565 -0.17 17.06 36.26
N SER A 566 0.85 17.73 36.82
CA SER A 566 1.08 19.17 36.61
C SER A 566 1.43 19.59 35.18
N ARG A 567 1.69 18.65 34.26
CA ARG A 567 1.92 18.95 32.83
C ARG A 567 0.63 18.94 32.02
N VAL A 568 -0.42 18.31 32.53
CA VAL A 568 -1.72 18.19 31.85
C VAL A 568 -2.58 19.39 32.22
N THR A 569 -3.15 20.04 31.22
CA THR A 569 -4.19 21.05 31.36
C THR A 569 -5.54 20.37 31.17
N ALA A 570 -6.39 20.36 32.19
CA ALA A 570 -7.73 19.81 32.09
C ALA A 570 -8.64 20.73 31.28
N CYS A 571 -9.19 20.26 30.16
CA CYS A 571 -10.17 20.98 29.35
C CYS A 571 -10.92 20.05 28.38
N ASN A 572 -12.07 20.49 27.88
CA ASN A 572 -12.66 19.89 26.69
C ASN A 572 -11.77 20.21 25.47
N LEU A 573 -11.36 19.20 24.71
CA LEU A 573 -10.52 19.36 23.52
C LEU A 573 -11.19 20.16 22.41
N ALA A 574 -12.52 20.35 22.44
CA ALA A 574 -13.26 21.25 21.56
C ALA A 574 -13.00 22.74 21.85
N ALA A 575 -12.41 23.08 23.00
CA ALA A 575 -12.10 24.46 23.41
C ALA A 575 -10.88 24.49 24.34
N VAL A 576 -9.67 24.50 23.76
CA VAL A 576 -8.42 24.53 24.54
C VAL A 576 -8.03 25.96 24.89
N PRO A 577 -7.38 26.21 26.05
CA PRO A 577 -7.04 27.55 26.53
C PRO A 577 -5.79 28.12 25.83
N LEU A 578 -5.79 28.13 24.50
CA LEU A 578 -4.72 28.67 23.66
C LEU A 578 -5.23 29.78 22.73
N PRO A 579 -4.43 30.82 22.46
CA PRO A 579 -4.73 31.80 21.42
C PRO A 579 -4.80 31.17 20.02
N LYS A 580 -5.53 31.81 19.10
CA LYS A 580 -5.51 31.44 17.68
C LYS A 580 -4.08 31.52 17.14
N ALA A 581 -3.69 30.59 16.26
CA ALA A 581 -2.37 30.57 15.61
C ALA A 581 -1.17 30.61 16.60
N SER A 582 -1.29 29.92 17.73
CA SER A 582 -0.24 29.80 18.74
C SER A 582 0.64 28.55 18.56
N LEU A 583 0.11 27.48 17.97
CA LEU A 583 0.78 26.21 17.75
C LEU A 583 1.44 26.13 16.38
N ASN A 584 2.56 25.43 16.32
CA ASN A 584 3.19 25.02 15.08
C ASN A 584 2.82 23.57 14.71
N VAL A 585 2.61 22.73 15.72
CA VAL A 585 2.19 21.34 15.57
C VAL A 585 1.05 21.03 16.54
N ALA A 586 -0.01 20.38 16.08
CA ALA A 586 -1.01 19.76 16.93
C ALA A 586 -0.86 18.24 16.83
N VAL A 587 -0.95 17.52 17.94
CA VAL A 587 -0.81 16.07 18.05
C VAL A 587 -2.01 15.56 18.80
N PHE A 588 -2.76 14.66 18.20
CA PHE A 588 -3.62 13.73 18.89
C PHE A 588 -2.91 12.40 18.77
N CYS A 589 -2.60 11.72 19.87
CA CYS A 589 -1.95 10.41 19.84
C CYS A 589 -2.55 9.52 20.90
N LEU A 590 -3.27 8.47 20.49
CA LEU A 590 -4.03 7.62 21.41
C LEU A 590 -5.04 8.43 22.24
N ALA A 591 -5.53 9.52 21.66
CA ALA A 591 -6.45 10.44 22.27
C ALA A 591 -7.86 9.86 22.28
N LEU A 592 -8.59 10.10 23.36
CA LEU A 592 -10.00 9.75 23.45
C LEU A 592 -10.82 10.70 22.56
N MET A 593 -11.44 10.13 21.53
CA MET A 593 -12.25 10.85 20.55
C MET A 593 -13.73 10.54 20.78
N GLY A 594 -14.46 11.50 21.34
CA GLY A 594 -15.91 11.44 21.46
C GLY A 594 -16.62 11.56 20.10
N THR A 595 -17.94 11.49 20.11
CA THR A 595 -18.77 11.60 18.89
C THR A 595 -18.64 12.95 18.18
N ASP A 596 -18.20 14.00 18.90
CA ASP A 596 -17.95 15.34 18.40
C ASP A 596 -16.48 15.63 18.07
N TRP A 597 -15.67 14.60 17.79
CA TRP A 597 -14.25 14.70 17.43
C TRP A 597 -13.94 15.72 16.32
N THR A 598 -14.89 15.99 15.42
CA THR A 598 -14.77 17.02 14.38
C THR A 598 -14.56 18.41 14.96
N LYS A 599 -15.13 18.71 16.14
CA LYS A 599 -14.90 19.97 16.87
C LYS A 599 -13.48 20.03 17.43
N PHE A 600 -12.92 18.91 17.87
CA PHE A 600 -11.56 18.87 18.41
C PHE A 600 -10.54 19.19 17.32
N VAL A 601 -10.75 18.64 16.12
CA VAL A 601 -9.94 18.96 14.94
C VAL A 601 -10.11 20.42 14.51
N ALA A 602 -11.34 20.95 14.53
CA ALA A 602 -11.58 22.37 14.25
C ALA A 602 -10.84 23.29 15.25
N GLU A 603 -10.81 22.89 16.52
CA GLU A 603 -10.13 23.63 17.58
C GLU A 603 -8.61 23.56 17.47
N ALA A 604 -8.06 22.39 17.13
CA ALA A 604 -6.64 22.27 16.80
C ALA A 604 -6.25 23.17 15.61
N ARG A 605 -7.07 23.21 14.56
CA ARG A 605 -6.87 24.13 13.42
C ARG A 605 -6.93 25.60 13.83
N ARG A 606 -7.84 25.99 14.72
CA ARG A 606 -7.87 27.36 15.28
C ARG A 606 -6.53 27.69 15.94
N CYS A 607 -5.95 26.75 16.67
CA CYS A 607 -4.70 26.95 17.39
C CYS A 607 -3.47 26.96 16.47
N LEU A 608 -3.53 26.38 15.27
CA LEU A 608 -2.38 26.28 14.36
C LEU A 608 -2.09 27.57 13.59
N LYS A 609 -0.79 27.87 13.43
CA LYS A 609 -0.29 28.95 12.56
C LYS A 609 -0.56 28.62 11.08
N LEU A 610 -0.69 29.64 10.23
CA LEU A 610 -0.71 29.43 8.77
C LEU A 610 0.60 28.73 8.34
N GLY A 611 0.48 27.56 7.70
CA GLY A 611 1.61 26.67 7.39
C GLY A 611 2.02 25.72 8.53
N GLY A 612 1.27 25.65 9.62
CA GLY A 612 1.43 24.67 10.70
C GLY A 612 0.94 23.27 10.33
N VAL A 613 1.32 22.27 11.14
CA VAL A 613 1.01 20.84 10.91
C VAL A 613 -0.01 20.36 11.95
N ASP A 614 -1.14 19.80 11.53
CA ASP A 614 -2.06 19.08 12.42
C ASP A 614 -1.77 17.57 12.34
N LEU A 615 -1.77 16.86 13.45
CA LEU A 615 -1.45 15.43 13.52
C LEU A 615 -2.56 14.76 14.32
N SER A 616 -3.66 14.40 13.68
CA SER A 616 -4.82 13.78 14.34
C SER A 616 -4.73 12.24 14.30
N ILE A 617 -4.48 11.59 15.44
CA ILE A 617 -4.65 10.14 15.62
C ILE A 617 -6.06 9.89 16.15
N GLY A 618 -6.88 9.28 15.28
CA GLY A 618 -8.21 8.79 15.62
C GLY A 618 -8.16 7.54 16.51
N PRO A 619 -9.32 7.08 17.02
CA PRO A 619 -9.36 6.06 18.03
C PRO A 619 -9.00 4.70 17.44
N ALA A 620 -7.97 4.09 18.03
CA ALA A 620 -7.45 2.77 17.71
C ALA A 620 -7.18 2.52 16.21
N HIS A 621 -5.89 2.60 15.84
CA HIS A 621 -5.28 2.01 14.63
C HIS A 621 -5.08 2.87 13.37
N TRP A 622 -5.21 4.21 13.41
CA TRP A 622 -4.96 5.04 12.21
C TRP A 622 -4.14 6.30 12.52
N PHE A 623 -3.20 6.62 11.61
CA PHE A 623 -2.34 7.81 11.65
C PHE A 623 -2.77 8.79 10.55
N ALA A 624 -2.98 10.07 10.87
CA ALA A 624 -3.17 11.13 9.86
C ALA A 624 -2.32 12.36 10.18
N ILE A 625 -1.60 12.85 9.15
CA ILE A 625 -0.90 14.14 9.12
C ILE A 625 -1.74 15.09 8.26
N TRP A 626 -1.92 16.31 8.71
CA TRP A 626 -2.58 17.41 8.02
C TRP A 626 -1.56 18.53 7.74
N VAL A 627 -1.36 18.81 6.45
CA VAL A 627 -0.69 20.00 5.91
C VAL A 627 -1.54 20.45 4.72
N ASN A 628 -1.69 21.76 4.51
CA ASN A 628 -2.51 22.42 3.47
C ASN A 628 -2.73 21.61 2.16
N ASP A 629 -4.00 21.55 1.73
CA ASP A 629 -4.54 21.14 0.42
C ASP A 629 -4.09 19.80 -0.20
N ALA A 630 -3.44 18.91 0.54
CA ALA A 630 -3.15 17.55 0.10
C ALA A 630 -3.23 16.53 1.24
N ILE A 631 -4.13 15.55 1.10
CA ILE A 631 -4.28 14.42 2.01
C ILE A 631 -3.11 13.45 1.81
N SER A 632 -2.39 13.10 2.88
CA SER A 632 -1.47 11.95 2.89
C SER A 632 -1.80 11.05 4.08
N ILE A 633 -2.54 9.98 3.81
CA ILE A 633 -2.77 8.87 4.74
C ILE A 633 -1.52 7.98 4.69
N TYR A 634 -0.81 7.81 5.81
CA TYR A 634 0.22 6.77 5.91
C TYR A 634 -0.36 5.53 6.61
N PRO A 635 -0.45 4.37 5.95
CA PRO A 635 -0.67 3.11 6.63
C PRO A 635 0.66 2.64 7.25
N ILE A 636 0.79 2.73 8.57
CA ILE A 636 1.83 1.97 9.30
C ILE A 636 1.11 1.00 10.24
N ILE A 637 0.88 -0.21 9.70
CA ILE A 637 0.96 -1.55 10.29
C ILE A 637 0.06 -2.46 9.46
N GLN A 638 0.66 -3.41 8.75
CA GLN A 638 -0.04 -4.60 8.24
C GLN A 638 -0.96 -5.17 9.32
N PRO A 639 -2.11 -5.76 8.99
CA PRO A 639 -2.92 -6.44 9.98
C PRO A 639 -2.02 -7.43 10.73
N LEU A 640 -1.83 -7.21 12.03
CA LEU A 640 -1.30 -8.23 12.93
C LEU A 640 -2.27 -9.40 12.85
N LYS A 641 -2.01 -10.32 11.93
CA LYS A 641 -2.53 -11.67 11.97
C LYS A 641 -2.02 -12.30 13.27
N TYR A 642 -2.81 -12.23 14.33
CA TYR A 642 -2.89 -13.28 15.35
C TYR A 642 -4.32 -13.33 15.91
N PRO A 643 -4.86 -14.53 16.15
CA PRO A 643 -6.23 -14.72 16.58
C PRO A 643 -6.37 -14.20 18.02
N MET A 644 -7.36 -13.34 18.26
CA MET A 644 -7.94 -13.30 19.59
C MET A 644 -8.71 -14.59 19.77
N ASN A 645 -8.14 -15.53 20.53
CA ASN A 645 -8.96 -16.52 21.23
C ASN A 645 -9.84 -15.75 22.22
N MET A 646 -11.04 -15.39 21.77
CA MET A 646 -12.34 -15.66 22.42
C MET A 646 -13.45 -14.98 21.63
#